data_AF-A0A927M2X2-F1
#
_entry.id   AF-A0A927M2X2-F1
#
_cell.length_a   1.000
_cell.length_b   1.000
_cell.length_c   1.000
_cell.angle_alpha   90.00
_cell.angle_beta   90.00
_cell.angle_gamma   90.00
#
_symmetry.space_group_name_H-M   'P 1'
#
loop_
_entity.id
_entity.type
_entity.pdbx_description
1 polymer ?
#
loop_
_entity_poly.entity_id
_entity_poly.type
_entity_poly.pdbx_seq_one_letter_code
_entity_poly.pdbx_strand_id
1 'polypeptide(L)'
;MQDGPPPPPDEPSVPPPGPAQPPPPPPPGLAQPPPPPPPGLAQPLPAPAGPEKVPPSVGPAYPTPPPAGPPWPPWPPRPAPPSGPWPVVAAAFVGVWAVLVTVGTQTIVWLVEQVLLVSGLDQPAWTWPATAVVSTLLVGVPAALLAVLPRSPGVRAAGRAWLLGAIVLGAFGLLRAIPLPLPEVYLAALAASAALAAVLIRWRAARVRRRDPRAAQARTEPATIALAVAGGLALLLPWLWVGALGGLLETAFGLLAAAAVGWLAATILDGSFWAGYERPGGAGPAGQAPDRPVGGARLVLVGGLVAGVTLALLAGGIGQPGVQLAALLVLPPAGFAIAALRPGSRPVLRSARPAAELAAGPWFGGTAAVGWLVGIAAAGPLILVDPEEITILLTTTRDVPFWVAVAATGSLAVAVLLGLGYGFGFGRVGAPVPRRLVAGAVAAGLLLASAGVYVGLGSPGWQGERLFVVLREQADLTGMTGAGTGSAGRESRAREVYGRLVATAERSQAGLRRDLDRLRLNYTPYYLVNALEVDGGTAVRAWLAGRDDVAQVRVSQRLRALPAAGSPARGTDPAPAVPGWNLSLIGADRVWSQLGVDGSGVVVGGSDSGVDGSHPALSAGFRGGDDSWFDPWNGSRSPVDQGGHGTHTLATAVGGRNVGVAPGARWVGCVNLDRNLGNPAHYLDCLQFMLAPFPPGADPFRAGRPERAPQVLTNSWGCPEIEGCARDTLRPAADAFAAAGVFFVAAAGNTGPFCGSIDTAPAPYPEVFTVGAVDRQRRVADFSSRGPAAGGAGKPDVVAPGVAVLSALPGGGYGRQSGTSMATPHLAGVVALMWSANPALVGDLETTRRILRESATPAEPTFRSGNDADRCGSERNITGAGLVDAYAAVRAAQQAVRG
;
A
#
# COMPACT_ATOMS: atom_id res chain seq x y z
N MET A 1 28.76 39.62 -36.08
CA MET A 1 28.63 38.17 -36.35
C MET A 1 27.91 37.55 -35.18
N GLN A 2 26.67 37.13 -35.46
CA GLN A 2 25.91 35.99 -34.91
C GLN A 2 25.64 35.92 -33.39
N ASP A 3 24.45 35.58 -32.90
CA ASP A 3 23.08 35.58 -33.41
C ASP A 3 22.23 35.37 -32.12
N GLY A 4 21.31 36.29 -31.83
CA GLY A 4 20.40 36.15 -30.69
C GLY A 4 19.26 35.17 -31.00
N PRO A 5 18.72 34.45 -30.00
CA PRO A 5 17.60 33.54 -30.21
C PRO A 5 16.31 34.33 -30.55
N PRO A 6 15.40 33.74 -31.36
CA PRO A 6 14.18 34.42 -31.79
C PRO A 6 13.14 34.52 -30.65
N PRO A 7 12.23 35.50 -30.71
CA PRO A 7 11.10 35.58 -29.78
C PRO A 7 10.07 34.45 -30.04
N PRO A 8 9.29 34.05 -29.02
CA PRO A 8 8.27 33.01 -29.14
C PRO A 8 7.10 33.46 -30.05
N PRO A 9 6.37 32.53 -30.67
CA PRO A 9 5.23 32.84 -31.53
C PRO A 9 4.00 33.28 -30.70
N ASP A 10 3.24 34.22 -31.26
CA ASP A 10 1.96 34.69 -30.74
C ASP A 10 0.94 33.54 -30.67
N GLU A 11 0.34 33.34 -29.50
CA GLU A 11 -0.82 32.46 -29.31
C GLU A 11 -2.06 33.05 -30.00
N PRO A 12 -2.88 32.23 -30.69
CA PRO A 12 -4.13 32.69 -31.27
C PRO A 12 -5.16 32.96 -30.17
N SER A 13 -5.65 34.21 -30.15
CA SER A 13 -6.77 34.68 -29.35
C SER A 13 -8.02 33.80 -29.54
N VAL A 14 -8.44 33.13 -28.47
CA VAL A 14 -9.70 32.37 -28.38
C VAL A 14 -10.87 33.36 -28.24
N PRO A 15 -11.93 33.29 -29.07
CA PRO A 15 -13.11 34.14 -28.93
C PRO A 15 -13.99 33.70 -27.74
N PRO A 16 -14.80 34.60 -27.15
CA PRO A 16 -15.63 34.27 -25.99
C PRO A 16 -16.73 33.25 -26.34
N PRO A 17 -17.18 32.43 -25.38
CA PRO A 17 -18.21 31.44 -25.61
C PRO A 17 -19.56 32.13 -25.89
N GLY A 18 -20.17 31.79 -27.03
CA GLY A 18 -21.53 32.18 -27.37
C GLY A 18 -22.58 31.50 -26.47
N PRO A 19 -23.82 32.03 -26.44
CA PRO A 19 -24.87 31.54 -25.54
C PRO A 19 -25.31 30.11 -25.90
N ALA A 20 -25.59 29.32 -24.86
CA ALA A 20 -26.02 27.93 -24.94
C ALA A 20 -27.28 27.75 -25.80
N GLN A 21 -27.25 26.81 -26.74
CA GLN A 21 -28.44 26.37 -27.46
C GLN A 21 -29.34 25.50 -26.55
N PRO A 22 -30.68 25.61 -26.66
CA PRO A 22 -31.61 24.76 -25.93
C PRO A 22 -31.60 23.32 -26.47
N PRO A 23 -31.93 22.32 -25.63
CA PRO A 23 -31.90 20.91 -26.03
C PRO A 23 -32.95 20.57 -27.11
N PRO A 24 -32.69 19.57 -27.97
CA PRO A 24 -33.65 19.16 -28.99
C PRO A 24 -34.90 18.49 -28.37
N PRO A 25 -36.07 18.60 -29.02
CA PRO A 25 -37.31 17.97 -28.55
C PRO A 25 -37.26 16.44 -28.68
N PRO A 26 -38.01 15.72 -27.84
CA PRO A 26 -38.03 14.25 -27.87
C PRO A 26 -38.72 13.70 -29.13
N PRO A 27 -38.29 12.53 -29.62
CA PRO A 27 -38.92 11.87 -30.78
C PRO A 27 -40.33 11.34 -30.44
N PRO A 28 -41.27 11.31 -31.40
CA PRO A 28 -42.63 10.82 -31.20
C PRO A 28 -42.67 9.30 -31.06
N GLY A 29 -43.54 8.81 -30.17
CA GLY A 29 -43.67 7.40 -29.84
C GLY A 29 -44.28 6.53 -30.94
N LEU A 30 -43.90 5.24 -30.92
CA LEU A 30 -44.58 4.16 -31.61
C LEU A 30 -44.70 2.92 -30.68
N ALA A 31 -45.96 2.60 -30.39
CA ALA A 31 -46.60 1.30 -30.14
C ALA A 31 -46.01 0.28 -29.13
N GLN A 32 -46.83 -0.04 -28.12
CA GLN A 32 -46.66 -1.09 -27.12
C GLN A 32 -46.80 -2.51 -27.69
N PRO A 33 -46.07 -3.52 -27.15
CA PRO A 33 -46.42 -4.93 -27.30
C PRO A 33 -47.46 -5.40 -26.25
N PRO A 34 -48.30 -6.42 -26.57
CA PRO A 34 -49.41 -6.87 -25.72
C PRO A 34 -48.97 -7.71 -24.49
N PRO A 35 -49.85 -7.84 -23.46
CA PRO A 35 -49.52 -8.46 -22.18
C PRO A 35 -49.51 -10.02 -22.21
N PRO A 36 -48.86 -10.67 -21.23
CA PRO A 36 -48.79 -12.12 -21.12
C PRO A 36 -50.09 -12.75 -20.55
N PRO A 37 -50.43 -14.00 -20.90
CA PRO A 37 -51.55 -14.72 -20.29
C PRO A 37 -51.19 -15.32 -18.90
N PRO A 38 -52.19 -15.60 -18.04
CA PRO A 38 -52.05 -15.84 -16.59
C PRO A 38 -51.77 -17.31 -16.20
N PRO A 39 -51.46 -17.60 -14.91
CA PRO A 39 -50.98 -18.90 -14.45
C PRO A 39 -52.13 -19.87 -14.10
N GLY A 40 -51.94 -21.17 -14.37
CA GLY A 40 -52.91 -22.22 -14.10
C GLY A 40 -52.27 -23.46 -13.48
N LEU A 41 -52.88 -23.94 -12.41
CA LEU A 41 -52.46 -24.97 -11.45
C LEU A 41 -52.60 -26.43 -11.95
N ALA A 42 -51.77 -27.31 -11.37
CA ALA A 42 -52.00 -28.68 -10.89
C ALA A 42 -52.89 -29.70 -11.68
N GLN A 43 -52.28 -30.85 -12.04
CA GLN A 43 -52.65 -32.30 -11.93
C GLN A 43 -54.15 -32.75 -12.03
N PRO A 44 -54.51 -34.02 -12.41
CA PRO A 44 -53.74 -35.28 -12.29
C PRO A 44 -53.91 -36.32 -13.44
N LEU A 45 -53.20 -37.46 -13.32
CA LEU A 45 -53.40 -38.73 -14.06
C LEU A 45 -54.81 -39.33 -13.86
N PRO A 46 -55.30 -40.20 -14.77
CA PRO A 46 -55.24 -41.64 -14.50
C PRO A 46 -55.02 -42.56 -15.73
N ALA A 47 -54.64 -43.82 -15.43
CA ALA A 47 -54.48 -44.98 -16.33
C ALA A 47 -55.85 -45.71 -16.57
N PRO A 48 -55.90 -47.02 -16.94
CA PRO A 48 -55.58 -47.71 -18.20
C PRO A 48 -56.80 -48.49 -18.78
N ALA A 49 -56.73 -48.93 -20.05
CA ALA A 49 -57.53 -50.02 -20.64
C ALA A 49 -56.87 -50.39 -21.99
N GLY A 50 -56.73 -51.61 -22.49
CA GLY A 50 -57.17 -52.97 -22.21
C GLY A 50 -56.83 -53.77 -23.50
N PRO A 51 -56.63 -55.10 -23.46
CA PRO A 51 -56.06 -55.86 -24.58
C PRO A 51 -57.15 -56.48 -25.47
N GLU A 52 -56.93 -56.59 -26.78
CA GLU A 52 -57.78 -57.42 -27.65
C GLU A 52 -56.99 -58.21 -28.73
N LYS A 53 -57.53 -59.40 -28.99
CA LYS A 53 -56.95 -60.62 -29.57
C LYS A 53 -57.11 -60.72 -31.10
N VAL A 54 -56.11 -61.27 -31.84
CA VAL A 54 -56.06 -62.54 -32.65
C VAL A 54 -57.02 -62.57 -33.88
N PRO A 55 -56.74 -63.12 -35.11
CA PRO A 55 -56.08 -64.40 -35.44
C PRO A 55 -55.15 -64.47 -36.69
N PRO A 56 -54.59 -65.68 -37.01
CA PRO A 56 -53.51 -65.91 -37.98
C PRO A 56 -54.00 -66.44 -39.34
N SER A 57 -53.17 -66.31 -40.39
CA SER A 57 -53.33 -67.08 -41.63
C SER A 57 -51.99 -67.40 -42.32
N VAL A 58 -51.67 -68.70 -42.33
CA VAL A 58 -51.17 -69.60 -43.40
C VAL A 58 -50.23 -69.03 -44.50
N GLY A 59 -49.07 -69.69 -44.67
CA GLY A 59 -48.01 -69.42 -45.68
C GLY A 59 -48.34 -69.77 -47.14
N PRO A 60 -47.37 -69.66 -48.08
CA PRO A 60 -46.48 -70.81 -48.36
C PRO A 60 -45.01 -70.48 -48.77
N ALA A 61 -44.18 -71.53 -48.84
CA ALA A 61 -42.75 -71.59 -49.19
C ALA A 61 -42.47 -71.34 -50.70
N TYR A 62 -41.41 -70.64 -51.12
CA TYR A 62 -40.00 -71.03 -51.48
C TYR A 62 -39.41 -69.81 -52.28
N PRO A 63 -38.10 -69.68 -52.65
CA PRO A 63 -36.92 -70.52 -52.46
C PRO A 63 -35.70 -69.79 -51.83
N THR A 64 -34.63 -70.54 -51.57
CA THR A 64 -33.31 -70.10 -51.09
C THR A 64 -32.63 -69.07 -52.02
N PRO A 65 -32.04 -67.97 -51.49
CA PRO A 65 -31.17 -67.09 -52.27
C PRO A 65 -29.72 -67.62 -52.36
N PRO A 66 -28.95 -67.24 -53.40
CA PRO A 66 -27.59 -67.71 -53.64
C PRO A 66 -26.58 -67.13 -52.61
N PRO A 67 -25.36 -67.71 -52.48
CA PRO A 67 -24.38 -67.28 -51.49
C PRO A 67 -23.96 -65.81 -51.71
N ALA A 68 -23.88 -65.07 -50.60
CA ALA A 68 -23.46 -63.68 -50.55
C ALA A 68 -22.04 -63.49 -51.09
N GLY A 69 -21.89 -62.60 -52.08
CA GLY A 69 -20.59 -62.04 -52.45
C GLY A 69 -19.97 -61.23 -51.29
N PRO A 70 -18.66 -60.93 -51.34
CA PRO A 70 -17.97 -60.24 -50.26
C PRO A 70 -18.55 -58.83 -50.03
N PRO A 71 -18.57 -58.35 -48.77
CA PRO A 71 -19.12 -57.04 -48.44
C PRO A 71 -18.32 -55.92 -49.13
N TRP A 72 -19.05 -54.94 -49.67
CA TRP A 72 -18.47 -53.68 -50.14
C TRP A 72 -17.65 -53.02 -49.01
N PRO A 73 -16.45 -52.47 -49.29
CA PRO A 73 -15.70 -51.74 -48.29
C PRO A 73 -16.52 -50.52 -47.80
N PRO A 74 -16.49 -50.19 -46.50
CA PRO A 74 -17.16 -49.01 -45.99
C PRO A 74 -16.60 -47.77 -46.69
N TRP A 75 -17.51 -46.86 -47.10
CA TRP A 75 -17.14 -45.55 -47.62
C TRP A 75 -16.14 -44.89 -46.66
N PRO A 76 -15.01 -44.34 -47.14
CA PRO A 76 -14.10 -43.61 -46.28
C PRO A 76 -14.88 -42.46 -45.59
N PRO A 77 -14.68 -42.23 -44.29
CA PRO A 77 -15.33 -41.10 -43.62
C PRO A 77 -14.97 -39.82 -44.38
N ARG A 78 -15.98 -39.04 -44.77
CA ARG A 78 -15.76 -37.72 -45.37
C ARG A 78 -14.81 -36.94 -44.45
N PRO A 79 -13.67 -36.41 -44.94
CA PRO A 79 -12.83 -35.56 -44.12
C PRO A 79 -13.68 -34.38 -43.63
N ALA A 80 -13.75 -34.20 -42.31
CA ALA A 80 -14.41 -33.04 -41.74
C ALA A 80 -13.77 -31.77 -42.32
N PRO A 81 -14.55 -30.75 -42.72
CA PRO A 81 -13.99 -29.52 -43.23
C PRO A 81 -13.02 -28.94 -42.19
N PRO A 82 -11.84 -28.45 -42.62
CA PRO A 82 -10.88 -27.86 -41.70
C PRO A 82 -11.56 -26.75 -40.90
N SER A 83 -11.37 -26.74 -39.57
CA SER A 83 -11.81 -25.61 -38.76
C SER A 83 -11.12 -24.36 -39.29
N GLY A 84 -11.89 -23.40 -39.80
CA GLY A 84 -11.35 -22.12 -40.28
C GLY A 84 -10.52 -21.40 -39.20
N PRO A 85 -9.78 -20.33 -39.54
CA PRO A 85 -8.87 -19.65 -38.60
C PRO A 85 -9.58 -18.99 -37.41
N TRP A 86 -10.89 -18.78 -37.52
CA TRP A 86 -11.72 -18.02 -36.58
C TRP A 86 -11.64 -18.43 -35.11
N PRO A 87 -11.59 -19.72 -34.71
CA PRO A 87 -11.45 -20.09 -33.30
C PRO A 87 -10.09 -19.70 -32.71
N VAL A 88 -9.04 -19.64 -33.52
CA VAL A 88 -7.70 -19.20 -33.09
C VAL A 88 -7.67 -17.68 -32.97
N VAL A 89 -8.29 -16.96 -33.91
CA VAL A 89 -8.47 -15.50 -33.84
C VAL A 89 -9.30 -15.11 -32.62
N ALA A 90 -10.41 -15.82 -32.35
CA ALA A 90 -11.22 -15.63 -31.16
C ALA A 90 -10.42 -15.91 -29.88
N ALA A 91 -9.59 -16.96 -29.86
CA ALA A 91 -8.71 -17.23 -28.72
C ALA A 91 -7.71 -16.11 -28.49
N ALA A 92 -7.10 -15.56 -29.54
CA ALA A 92 -6.18 -14.42 -29.43
C ALA A 92 -6.91 -13.18 -28.87
N PHE A 93 -8.09 -12.84 -29.39
CA PHE A 93 -8.89 -11.72 -28.91
C PHE A 93 -9.29 -11.87 -27.45
N VAL A 94 -9.80 -13.05 -27.06
CA VAL A 94 -10.18 -13.32 -25.66
C VAL A 94 -8.95 -13.31 -24.74
N GLY A 95 -7.79 -13.79 -25.21
CA GLY A 95 -6.55 -13.73 -24.43
C GLY A 95 -6.11 -12.28 -24.16
N VAL A 96 -6.12 -11.43 -25.20
CA VAL A 96 -5.83 -9.98 -25.06
C VAL A 96 -6.86 -9.31 -24.17
N TRP A 97 -8.15 -9.59 -24.36
CA TRP A 97 -9.24 -9.09 -23.54
C TRP A 97 -9.08 -9.48 -22.07
N ALA A 98 -8.74 -10.74 -21.78
CA ALA A 98 -8.52 -11.23 -20.43
C ALA A 98 -7.40 -10.45 -19.73
N VAL A 99 -6.28 -10.20 -20.43
CA VAL A 99 -5.16 -9.42 -19.88
C VAL A 99 -5.57 -7.96 -19.67
N LEU A 100 -6.19 -7.31 -20.67
CA LEU A 100 -6.59 -5.91 -20.58
C LEU A 100 -7.61 -5.65 -19.47
N VAL A 101 -8.63 -6.50 -19.34
CA VAL A 101 -9.62 -6.40 -18.26
C VAL A 101 -8.95 -6.62 -16.91
N THR A 102 -8.09 -7.63 -16.78
CA THR A 102 -7.43 -7.93 -15.51
C THR A 102 -6.50 -6.79 -15.11
N VAL A 103 -5.54 -6.42 -15.95
CA VAL A 103 -4.58 -5.34 -15.64
C VAL A 103 -5.31 -4.00 -15.45
N GLY A 104 -6.26 -3.67 -16.32
CA GLY A 104 -7.02 -2.42 -16.25
C GLY A 104 -7.83 -2.30 -14.96
N THR A 105 -8.64 -3.30 -14.62
CA THR A 105 -9.44 -3.28 -13.39
C THR A 105 -8.58 -3.23 -12.13
N GLN A 106 -7.52 -4.07 -12.05
CA GLN A 106 -6.64 -4.08 -10.88
C GLN A 106 -5.90 -2.74 -10.69
N THR A 107 -5.48 -2.11 -11.78
CA THR A 107 -4.74 -0.83 -11.74
C THR A 107 -5.67 0.35 -11.42
N ILE A 108 -6.83 0.43 -12.08
CA ILE A 108 -7.78 1.53 -11.88
C ILE A 108 -8.30 1.55 -10.45
N VAL A 109 -8.69 0.39 -9.90
CA VAL A 109 -9.22 0.32 -8.53
C VAL A 109 -8.15 0.67 -7.50
N TRP A 110 -6.92 0.19 -7.69
CA TRP A 110 -5.80 0.61 -6.86
C TRP A 110 -5.55 2.12 -6.96
N LEU A 111 -5.56 2.73 -8.15
CA LEU A 111 -5.41 4.18 -8.30
C LEU A 111 -6.52 4.97 -7.59
N VAL A 112 -7.78 4.49 -7.66
CA VAL A 112 -8.90 5.10 -6.93
C VAL A 112 -8.68 5.03 -5.42
N GLU A 113 -8.22 3.90 -4.90
CA GLU A 113 -7.81 3.78 -3.49
C GLU A 113 -6.75 4.80 -3.10
N GLN A 114 -5.72 4.95 -3.93
CA GLN A 114 -4.66 5.90 -3.64
C GLN A 114 -5.19 7.34 -3.60
N VAL A 115 -6.09 7.71 -4.51
CA VAL A 115 -6.71 9.05 -4.52
C VAL A 115 -7.59 9.26 -3.29
N LEU A 116 -8.40 8.26 -2.90
CA LEU A 116 -9.24 8.35 -1.70
C LEU A 116 -8.40 8.48 -0.43
N LEU A 117 -7.34 7.67 -0.32
CA LEU A 117 -6.40 7.69 0.80
C LEU A 117 -5.71 9.07 0.92
N VAL A 118 -5.18 9.61 -0.17
CA VAL A 118 -4.56 10.95 -0.21
C VAL A 118 -5.57 12.04 0.15
N SER A 119 -6.86 11.81 -0.12
CA SER A 119 -7.94 12.74 0.21
C SER A 119 -8.50 12.55 1.62
N GLY A 120 -8.01 11.58 2.41
CA GLY A 120 -8.54 11.25 3.73
C GLY A 120 -9.96 10.66 3.71
N LEU A 121 -10.37 10.06 2.59
CA LEU A 121 -11.68 9.43 2.44
C LEU A 121 -11.59 7.92 2.57
N ASP A 122 -12.52 7.33 3.31
CA ASP A 122 -12.61 5.88 3.44
C ASP A 122 -13.02 5.23 2.12
N GLN A 123 -12.32 4.15 1.76
CA GLN A 123 -12.77 3.31 0.66
C GLN A 123 -13.97 2.46 1.10
N PRO A 124 -15.04 2.39 0.29
CA PRO A 124 -16.12 1.45 0.56
C PRO A 124 -15.61 -0.01 0.56
N ALA A 125 -15.89 -0.76 1.63
CA ALA A 125 -15.43 -2.14 1.81
C ALA A 125 -15.87 -3.12 0.70
N TRP A 126 -16.89 -2.78 -0.08
CA TRP A 126 -17.40 -3.60 -1.18
C TRP A 126 -16.66 -3.41 -2.51
N THR A 127 -15.75 -2.44 -2.63
CA THR A 127 -15.10 -2.06 -3.89
C THR A 127 -14.31 -3.23 -4.51
N TRP A 128 -13.43 -3.88 -3.74
CA TRP A 128 -12.71 -5.07 -4.18
C TRP A 128 -13.63 -6.26 -4.48
N PRO A 129 -14.60 -6.61 -3.60
CA PRO A 129 -15.58 -7.64 -3.91
C PRO A 129 -16.34 -7.41 -5.23
N ALA A 130 -16.82 -6.19 -5.48
CA ALA A 130 -17.50 -5.86 -6.73
C ALA A 130 -16.56 -5.99 -7.94
N THR A 131 -15.33 -5.49 -7.81
CA THR A 131 -14.30 -5.61 -8.86
C THR A 131 -13.99 -7.07 -9.18
N ALA A 132 -13.91 -7.93 -8.16
CA ALA A 132 -13.67 -9.36 -8.31
C ALA A 132 -14.79 -10.04 -9.10
N VAL A 133 -16.06 -9.74 -8.79
CA VAL A 133 -17.23 -10.25 -9.52
C VAL A 133 -17.25 -9.76 -10.96
N VAL A 134 -17.08 -8.46 -11.19
CA VAL A 134 -17.09 -7.85 -12.52
C VAL A 134 -15.98 -8.44 -13.40
N SER A 135 -14.75 -8.51 -12.88
CA SER A 135 -13.60 -9.08 -13.60
C SER A 135 -13.83 -10.55 -13.95
N THR A 136 -14.41 -11.32 -13.03
CA THR A 136 -14.74 -12.74 -13.26
C THR A 136 -15.75 -12.91 -14.38
N LEU A 137 -16.79 -12.07 -14.44
CA LEU A 137 -17.80 -12.15 -15.49
C LEU A 137 -17.25 -11.73 -16.85
N LEU A 138 -16.56 -10.58 -16.90
CA LEU A 138 -16.00 -10.04 -18.15
C LEU A 138 -14.96 -10.95 -18.78
N VAL A 139 -14.15 -11.66 -17.98
CA VAL A 139 -13.15 -12.61 -18.49
C VAL A 139 -13.75 -14.02 -18.63
N GLY A 140 -14.53 -14.46 -17.65
CA GLY A 140 -15.03 -15.83 -17.54
C GLY A 140 -16.04 -16.20 -18.62
N VAL A 141 -16.94 -15.28 -19.00
CA VAL A 141 -17.96 -15.56 -20.04
C VAL A 141 -17.30 -15.84 -21.41
N PRO A 142 -16.41 -14.98 -21.94
CA PRO A 142 -15.70 -15.29 -23.19
C PRO A 142 -14.83 -16.55 -23.09
N ALA A 143 -14.15 -16.77 -21.96
CA ALA A 143 -13.34 -17.97 -21.75
C ALA A 143 -14.17 -19.25 -21.73
N ALA A 144 -15.37 -19.23 -21.13
CA ALA A 144 -16.31 -20.35 -21.11
C ALA A 144 -16.80 -20.70 -22.52
N LEU A 145 -17.09 -19.69 -23.35
CA LEU A 145 -17.46 -19.91 -24.75
C LEU A 145 -16.33 -20.62 -25.51
N LEU A 146 -15.07 -20.21 -25.30
CA LEU A 146 -13.90 -20.90 -25.88
C LEU A 146 -13.66 -22.31 -25.31
N ALA A 147 -14.07 -22.56 -24.07
CA ALA A 147 -13.90 -23.88 -23.43
C ALA A 147 -14.86 -24.94 -24.02
N VAL A 148 -16.00 -24.51 -24.57
CA VAL A 148 -17.12 -25.38 -24.97
C VAL A 148 -17.32 -25.43 -26.49
N LEU A 149 -17.38 -24.28 -27.18
CA LEU A 149 -17.82 -24.19 -28.58
C LEU A 149 -16.79 -24.70 -29.62
N PRO A 150 -15.49 -24.36 -29.52
CA PRO A 150 -14.50 -24.72 -30.54
C PRO A 150 -14.21 -26.22 -30.60
N ARG A 151 -13.98 -26.73 -31.81
CA ARG A 151 -13.54 -28.14 -32.00
C ARG A 151 -12.04 -28.33 -31.76
N SER A 152 -11.24 -27.27 -31.89
CA SER A 152 -9.78 -27.30 -31.70
C SER A 152 -9.42 -27.67 -30.25
N PRO A 153 -8.62 -28.74 -30.02
CA PRO A 153 -8.17 -29.14 -28.69
C PRO A 153 -7.40 -28.05 -27.94
N GLY A 154 -6.48 -27.35 -28.63
CA GLY A 154 -5.68 -26.27 -28.03
C GLY A 154 -6.52 -25.04 -27.66
N VAL A 155 -7.52 -24.68 -28.46
CA VAL A 155 -8.43 -23.56 -28.12
C VAL A 155 -9.30 -23.90 -26.91
N ARG A 156 -9.83 -25.13 -26.83
CA ARG A 156 -10.59 -25.57 -25.65
C ARG A 156 -9.72 -25.67 -24.40
N ALA A 157 -8.46 -26.08 -24.54
CA ALA A 157 -7.50 -26.09 -23.44
C ALA A 157 -7.26 -24.66 -22.92
N ALA A 158 -7.04 -23.68 -23.81
CA ALA A 158 -6.94 -22.27 -23.47
C ALA A 158 -8.21 -21.77 -22.76
N GLY A 159 -9.39 -21.97 -23.35
CA GLY A 159 -10.65 -21.53 -22.76
C GLY A 159 -10.91 -22.12 -21.37
N ARG A 160 -10.61 -23.40 -21.14
CA ARG A 160 -10.72 -24.02 -19.81
C ARG A 160 -9.73 -23.44 -18.80
N ALA A 161 -8.48 -23.25 -19.20
CA ALA A 161 -7.46 -22.69 -18.33
C ALA A 161 -7.78 -21.24 -17.95
N TRP A 162 -8.25 -20.42 -18.89
CA TRP A 162 -8.66 -19.04 -18.63
C TRP A 162 -9.96 -18.94 -17.85
N LEU A 163 -10.92 -19.85 -18.06
CA LEU A 163 -12.13 -19.91 -17.25
C LEU A 163 -11.80 -20.22 -15.78
N LEU A 164 -10.94 -21.22 -15.56
CA LEU A 164 -10.44 -21.53 -14.20
C LEU A 164 -9.67 -20.35 -13.62
N GLY A 165 -8.79 -19.72 -14.40
CA GLY A 165 -8.08 -18.51 -14.00
C GLY A 165 -9.00 -17.37 -13.61
N ALA A 166 -10.07 -17.11 -14.37
CA ALA A 166 -11.06 -16.07 -14.08
C ALA A 166 -11.85 -16.36 -12.79
N ILE A 167 -12.24 -17.62 -12.56
CA ILE A 167 -12.89 -18.03 -11.30
C ILE A 167 -11.95 -17.82 -10.12
N VAL A 168 -10.67 -18.16 -10.26
CA VAL A 168 -9.66 -17.96 -9.22
C VAL A 168 -9.40 -16.48 -8.97
N LEU A 169 -9.29 -15.66 -10.02
CA LEU A 169 -9.17 -14.20 -9.92
C LEU A 169 -10.30 -13.62 -9.07
N GLY A 170 -11.55 -14.04 -9.33
CA GLY A 170 -12.70 -13.66 -8.52
C GLY A 170 -12.61 -14.12 -7.09
N ALA A 171 -12.41 -15.42 -6.88
CA ALA A 171 -12.39 -16.02 -5.55
C ALA A 171 -11.31 -15.41 -4.65
N PHE A 172 -10.10 -15.18 -5.18
CA PHE A 172 -9.02 -14.57 -4.41
C PHE A 172 -9.19 -13.05 -4.28
N GLY A 173 -9.78 -12.40 -5.28
CA GLY A 173 -10.14 -10.98 -5.20
C GLY A 173 -11.12 -10.67 -4.06
N LEU A 174 -12.00 -11.61 -3.69
CA LEU A 174 -12.87 -11.48 -2.51
C LEU A 174 -12.09 -11.45 -1.19
N LEU A 175 -10.91 -12.06 -1.12
CA LEU A 175 -10.09 -12.08 0.10
C LEU A 175 -9.56 -10.69 0.45
N ARG A 176 -9.56 -9.73 -0.49
CA ARG A 176 -9.21 -8.32 -0.22
C ARG A 176 -10.26 -7.57 0.57
N ALA A 177 -11.35 -8.23 0.97
CA ALA A 177 -12.22 -7.74 2.03
C ALA A 177 -11.58 -7.88 3.43
N ILE A 178 -10.52 -8.68 3.57
CA ILE A 178 -9.72 -8.74 4.79
C ILE A 178 -8.92 -7.43 4.90
N PRO A 179 -9.02 -6.69 6.02
CA PRO A 179 -8.31 -5.42 6.21
C PRO A 179 -6.79 -5.55 6.00
N LEU A 180 -6.18 -4.47 5.50
CA LEU A 180 -4.72 -4.38 5.31
C LEU A 180 -3.91 -4.71 6.57
N PRO A 181 -4.30 -4.25 7.79
CA PRO A 181 -3.55 -4.51 9.03
C PRO A 181 -3.66 -5.94 9.58
N LEU A 182 -4.06 -6.90 8.74
CA LEU A 182 -4.14 -8.33 9.07
C LEU A 182 -3.49 -9.17 7.95
N PRO A 183 -2.21 -8.92 7.62
CA PRO A 183 -1.54 -9.58 6.51
C PRO A 183 -1.44 -11.10 6.72
N GLU A 184 -1.26 -11.58 7.96
CA GLU A 184 -1.18 -13.02 8.23
C GLU A 184 -2.50 -13.74 7.94
N VAL A 185 -3.62 -13.10 8.26
CA VAL A 185 -4.96 -13.64 8.01
C VAL A 185 -5.23 -13.73 6.52
N TYR A 186 -4.87 -12.68 5.76
CA TYR A 186 -4.97 -12.69 4.30
C TYR A 186 -4.12 -13.81 3.68
N LEU A 187 -2.84 -13.91 4.05
CA LEU A 187 -1.92 -14.90 3.50
C LEU A 187 -2.35 -16.33 3.84
N ALA A 188 -2.82 -16.57 5.07
CA ALA A 188 -3.37 -17.86 5.47
C ALA A 188 -4.65 -18.21 4.68
N ALA A 189 -5.57 -17.26 4.51
CA ALA A 189 -6.78 -17.44 3.72
C ALA A 189 -6.47 -17.71 2.24
N LEU A 190 -5.48 -17.02 1.67
CA LEU A 190 -5.00 -17.24 0.31
C LEU A 190 -4.40 -18.64 0.17
N ALA A 191 -3.54 -19.07 1.10
CA ALA A 191 -2.95 -20.40 1.12
C ALA A 191 -4.02 -21.50 1.16
N ALA A 192 -4.99 -21.38 2.07
CA ALA A 192 -6.09 -22.33 2.22
C ALA A 192 -6.98 -22.37 0.97
N SER A 193 -7.34 -21.21 0.43
CA SER A 193 -8.19 -21.09 -0.77
C SER A 193 -7.51 -21.67 -2.01
N ALA A 194 -6.21 -21.41 -2.19
CA ALA A 194 -5.44 -21.94 -3.30
C ALA A 194 -5.25 -23.46 -3.21
N ALA A 195 -4.94 -23.97 -2.02
CA ALA A 195 -4.86 -25.41 -1.77
C ALA A 195 -6.21 -26.11 -2.04
N LEU A 196 -7.31 -25.55 -1.53
CA LEU A 196 -8.66 -26.08 -1.74
C LEU A 196 -9.04 -26.08 -3.22
N ALA A 197 -8.80 -24.98 -3.94
CA ALA A 197 -9.05 -24.90 -5.38
C ALA A 197 -8.27 -25.98 -6.14
N ALA A 198 -6.99 -26.16 -5.82
CA ALA A 198 -6.14 -27.19 -6.44
C ALA A 198 -6.67 -28.61 -6.19
N VAL A 199 -7.13 -28.90 -4.96
CA VAL A 199 -7.76 -30.18 -4.59
C VAL A 199 -9.04 -30.41 -5.38
N LEU A 200 -9.93 -29.42 -5.45
CA LEU A 200 -11.22 -29.53 -6.13
C LEU A 200 -11.05 -29.74 -7.64
N ILE A 201 -10.13 -29.01 -8.27
CA ILE A 201 -9.80 -29.17 -9.70
C ILE A 201 -9.25 -30.58 -9.95
N ARG A 202 -8.31 -31.05 -9.13
CA ARG A 202 -7.71 -32.38 -9.26
C ARG A 202 -8.75 -33.49 -9.05
N TRP A 203 -9.63 -33.37 -8.06
CA TRP A 203 -10.69 -34.34 -7.78
C TRP A 203 -11.70 -34.42 -8.92
N ARG A 204 -12.14 -33.28 -9.47
CA ARG A 204 -13.03 -33.25 -10.63
C ARG A 204 -12.38 -33.93 -11.84
N ALA A 205 -11.10 -33.64 -12.09
CA ALA A 205 -10.36 -34.27 -13.17
C ALA A 205 -10.17 -35.79 -12.97
N ALA A 206 -9.99 -36.26 -11.73
CA ALA A 206 -9.90 -37.68 -11.40
C ALA A 206 -11.23 -38.42 -11.65
N ARG A 207 -12.38 -37.82 -11.31
CA ARG A 207 -13.71 -38.40 -11.61
C ARG A 207 -13.96 -38.56 -13.10
N VAL A 208 -13.52 -37.60 -13.92
CA VAL A 208 -13.65 -37.67 -15.39
C VAL A 208 -12.73 -38.74 -15.99
N ARG A 209 -11.51 -38.90 -15.47
CA ARG A 209 -10.51 -39.87 -15.96
C ARG A 209 -10.83 -41.34 -15.66
N ARG A 210 -11.71 -41.65 -14.69
CA ARG A 210 -12.19 -43.03 -14.43
C ARG A 210 -12.95 -43.68 -15.61
N ARG A 211 -13.22 -42.96 -16.70
CA ARG A 211 -13.92 -43.46 -17.90
C ARG A 211 -13.02 -43.85 -19.08
N ASP A 212 -11.70 -43.65 -19.02
CA ASP A 212 -10.78 -44.05 -20.10
C ASP A 212 -9.40 -44.49 -19.55
N PRO A 213 -9.07 -45.80 -19.49
CA PRO A 213 -7.89 -46.32 -18.80
C PRO A 213 -6.55 -46.18 -19.56
N ARG A 214 -6.52 -45.58 -20.77
CA ARG A 214 -5.31 -45.56 -21.63
C ARG A 214 -4.44 -44.29 -21.53
N ALA A 215 -4.57 -43.50 -20.47
CA ALA A 215 -3.68 -42.35 -20.25
C ALA A 215 -2.37 -42.77 -19.56
N ALA A 216 -1.33 -43.05 -20.34
CA ALA A 216 0.02 -43.24 -19.80
C ALA A 216 0.51 -41.99 -19.07
N GLN A 217 0.98 -42.15 -17.83
CA GLN A 217 1.49 -41.09 -16.97
C GLN A 217 2.96 -40.80 -17.24
N ALA A 218 3.29 -39.52 -17.48
CA ALA A 218 4.66 -39.05 -17.67
C ALA A 218 5.23 -38.53 -16.35
N ARG A 219 6.30 -39.16 -15.86
CA ARG A 219 7.10 -38.62 -14.73
C ARG A 219 8.00 -37.49 -15.24
N THR A 220 8.01 -36.36 -14.53
CA THR A 220 8.98 -35.29 -14.79
C THR A 220 10.38 -35.75 -14.42
N GLU A 221 11.38 -35.45 -15.26
CA GLU A 221 12.76 -35.74 -14.90
C GLU A 221 13.22 -34.84 -13.73
N PRO A 222 13.97 -35.38 -12.74
CA PRO A 222 14.48 -34.58 -11.62
C PRO A 222 15.32 -33.36 -12.06
N ALA A 223 16.00 -33.45 -13.20
CA ALA A 223 16.76 -32.35 -13.77
C ALA A 223 15.86 -31.16 -14.18
N THR A 224 14.67 -31.42 -14.74
CA THR A 224 13.70 -30.39 -15.09
C THR A 224 13.14 -29.70 -13.85
N ILE A 225 12.92 -30.44 -12.76
CA ILE A 225 12.51 -29.86 -11.47
C ILE A 225 13.61 -28.95 -10.94
N ALA A 226 14.88 -29.38 -10.98
CA ALA A 226 16.01 -28.55 -10.55
C ALA A 226 16.14 -27.26 -11.40
N LEU A 227 15.94 -27.34 -12.71
CA LEU A 227 15.93 -26.15 -13.59
C LEU A 227 14.74 -25.22 -13.32
N ALA A 228 13.58 -25.77 -12.95
CA ALA A 228 12.43 -24.97 -12.54
C ALA A 228 12.68 -24.25 -11.20
N VAL A 229 13.28 -24.94 -10.23
CA VAL A 229 13.72 -24.33 -8.97
C VAL A 229 14.73 -23.22 -9.24
N ALA A 230 15.75 -23.48 -10.08
CA ALA A 230 16.71 -22.47 -10.53
C ALA A 230 16.03 -21.25 -11.18
N GLY A 231 15.09 -21.47 -12.10
CA GLY A 231 14.34 -20.39 -12.75
C GLY A 231 13.51 -19.57 -11.75
N GLY A 232 12.84 -20.25 -10.81
CA GLY A 232 12.12 -19.59 -9.72
C GLY A 232 13.04 -18.74 -8.84
N LEU A 233 14.19 -19.27 -8.42
CA LEU A 233 15.18 -18.56 -7.61
C LEU A 233 15.76 -17.35 -8.34
N ALA A 234 16.00 -17.46 -9.65
CA ALA A 234 16.44 -16.34 -10.47
C ALA A 234 15.38 -15.22 -10.52
N LEU A 235 14.08 -15.56 -10.60
CA LEU A 235 12.98 -14.60 -10.53
C LEU A 235 12.83 -13.97 -9.13
N LEU A 236 13.19 -14.70 -8.07
CA LEU A 236 13.16 -14.20 -6.70
C LEU A 236 14.35 -13.27 -6.38
N LEU A 237 15.46 -13.38 -7.12
CA LEU A 237 16.71 -12.68 -6.83
C LEU A 237 16.58 -11.14 -6.76
N PRO A 238 15.89 -10.45 -7.69
CA PRO A 238 15.70 -9.00 -7.59
C PRO A 238 14.91 -8.59 -6.34
N TRP A 239 13.98 -9.41 -5.88
CA TRP A 239 13.23 -9.16 -4.66
C TRP A 239 14.10 -9.32 -3.42
N LEU A 240 14.99 -10.32 -3.39
CA LEU A 240 15.90 -10.54 -2.26
C LEU A 240 16.94 -9.43 -2.10
N TRP A 241 17.28 -8.76 -3.19
CA TRP A 241 18.11 -7.56 -3.13
C TRP A 241 17.33 -6.36 -2.58
N VAL A 242 16.07 -6.21 -2.99
CA VAL A 242 15.36 -4.94 -2.80
C VAL A 242 14.40 -4.92 -1.61
N GLY A 243 13.76 -6.05 -1.31
CA GLY A 243 12.72 -6.14 -0.30
C GLY A 243 13.23 -6.64 1.06
N ALA A 244 12.35 -6.55 2.05
CA ALA A 244 12.60 -7.00 3.41
C ALA A 244 11.50 -7.97 3.85
N LEU A 245 11.87 -8.96 4.66
CA LEU A 245 10.91 -9.89 5.25
C LEU A 245 10.10 -9.17 6.33
N GLY A 246 8.80 -9.43 6.35
CA GLY A 246 7.90 -8.99 7.42
C GLY A 246 8.08 -9.81 8.70
N GLY A 247 6.98 -10.11 9.39
CA GLY A 247 7.01 -10.96 10.58
C GLY A 247 7.37 -12.42 10.26
N LEU A 248 7.82 -13.18 11.26
CA LEU A 248 8.09 -14.63 11.10
C LEU A 248 6.84 -15.37 10.62
N LEU A 249 5.70 -15.12 11.25
CA LEU A 249 4.43 -15.79 10.95
C LEU A 249 3.87 -15.36 9.60
N GLU A 250 3.90 -14.06 9.32
CA GLU A 250 3.57 -13.48 8.02
C GLU A 250 4.39 -14.13 6.90
N THR A 251 5.72 -14.18 7.05
CA THR A 251 6.62 -14.80 6.07
C THR A 251 6.30 -16.29 5.90
N ALA A 252 6.04 -17.02 6.99
CA ALA A 252 5.69 -18.43 6.92
C ALA A 252 4.37 -18.65 6.15
N PHE A 253 3.33 -17.86 6.43
CA PHE A 253 2.07 -17.93 5.68
C PHE A 253 2.23 -17.45 4.24
N GLY A 254 3.07 -16.46 3.97
CA GLY A 254 3.39 -16.01 2.63
C GLY A 254 4.09 -17.08 1.80
N LEU A 255 5.04 -17.81 2.38
CA LEU A 255 5.67 -18.97 1.75
C LEU A 255 4.66 -20.10 1.50
N LEU A 256 3.76 -20.37 2.45
CA LEU A 256 2.69 -21.35 2.27
C LEU A 256 1.70 -20.94 1.18
N ALA A 257 1.34 -19.65 1.12
CA ALA A 257 0.48 -19.09 0.08
C ALA A 257 1.13 -19.19 -1.29
N ALA A 258 2.39 -18.78 -1.41
CA ALA A 258 3.17 -18.88 -2.64
C ALA A 258 3.28 -20.34 -3.11
N ALA A 259 3.54 -21.27 -2.20
CA ALA A 259 3.56 -22.70 -2.48
C ALA A 259 2.19 -23.19 -2.97
N ALA A 260 1.09 -22.84 -2.29
CA ALA A 260 -0.26 -23.24 -2.67
C ALA A 260 -0.69 -22.66 -4.03
N VAL A 261 -0.31 -21.42 -4.33
CA VAL A 261 -0.50 -20.77 -5.64
C VAL A 261 0.28 -21.50 -6.73
N GLY A 262 1.54 -21.86 -6.46
CA GLY A 262 2.35 -22.70 -7.35
C GLY A 262 1.69 -24.04 -7.62
N TRP A 263 1.17 -24.72 -6.59
CA TRP A 263 0.40 -25.95 -6.74
C TRP A 263 -0.84 -25.73 -7.62
N LEU A 264 -1.62 -24.69 -7.36
CA LEU A 264 -2.80 -24.37 -8.16
C LEU A 264 -2.44 -24.15 -9.63
N ALA A 265 -1.39 -23.38 -9.93
CA ALA A 265 -0.88 -23.21 -11.29
C ALA A 265 -0.50 -24.55 -11.94
N ALA A 266 0.19 -25.42 -11.21
CA ALA A 266 0.55 -26.76 -11.67
C ALA A 266 -0.67 -27.68 -11.92
N THR A 267 -1.79 -27.45 -11.24
CA THR A 267 -3.05 -28.18 -11.48
C THR A 267 -3.85 -27.65 -12.67
N ILE A 268 -3.80 -26.34 -12.94
CA ILE A 268 -4.46 -25.73 -14.10
C ILE A 268 -3.66 -26.03 -15.38
N LEU A 269 -2.34 -25.91 -15.32
CA LEU A 269 -1.41 -26.18 -16.43
C LEU A 269 -0.93 -27.65 -16.42
N ASP A 270 -1.86 -28.58 -16.19
CA ASP A 270 -1.58 -30.00 -16.11
C ASP A 270 -1.32 -30.64 -17.50
N GLY A 271 -1.03 -31.94 -17.53
CA GLY A 271 -0.77 -32.63 -18.80
C GLY A 271 -1.92 -32.56 -19.82
N SER A 272 -3.17 -32.34 -19.37
CA SER A 272 -4.32 -32.20 -20.29
C SER A 272 -4.34 -30.85 -21.01
N PHE A 273 -3.83 -29.80 -20.37
CA PHE A 273 -3.63 -28.49 -20.98
C PHE A 273 -2.58 -28.58 -22.11
N TRP A 274 -1.40 -29.11 -21.80
CA TRP A 274 -0.28 -29.18 -22.75
C TRP A 274 -0.54 -30.14 -23.92
N ALA A 275 -1.29 -31.22 -23.70
CA ALA A 275 -1.68 -32.15 -24.76
C ALA A 275 -2.45 -31.48 -25.92
N GLY A 276 -3.11 -30.34 -25.67
CA GLY A 276 -3.79 -29.53 -26.70
C GLY A 276 -2.84 -28.85 -27.68
N TYR A 277 -1.55 -28.73 -27.33
CA TYR A 277 -0.50 -28.06 -28.11
C TYR A 277 0.56 -29.04 -28.64
N GLU A 278 0.68 -30.23 -28.03
CA GLU A 278 1.66 -31.26 -28.40
C GLU A 278 1.18 -32.20 -29.53
N ARG A 279 -0.14 -32.40 -29.72
CA ARG A 279 -0.67 -33.32 -30.75
C ARG A 279 -0.89 -32.64 -32.09
N PRO A 280 -0.53 -33.28 -33.23
CA PRO A 280 -0.90 -32.77 -34.55
C PRO A 280 -2.43 -32.74 -34.70
N GLY A 281 -2.95 -31.61 -35.16
CA GLY A 281 -4.35 -31.49 -35.57
C GLY A 281 -4.56 -32.24 -36.88
N GLY A 282 -4.96 -33.50 -36.79
CA GLY A 282 -5.34 -34.35 -37.91
C GLY A 282 -5.12 -35.82 -37.61
N ALA A 283 -6.20 -36.57 -37.42
CA ALA A 283 -6.12 -38.02 -37.56
C ALA A 283 -5.92 -38.31 -39.05
N GLY A 284 -4.68 -38.60 -39.45
CA GLY A 284 -4.45 -39.28 -40.73
C GLY A 284 -5.13 -40.65 -40.70
N PRO A 285 -5.49 -41.21 -41.88
CA PRO A 285 -6.08 -42.54 -41.96
C PRO A 285 -5.19 -43.56 -41.23
N ALA A 286 -5.82 -44.50 -40.53
CA ALA A 286 -5.16 -45.50 -39.71
C ALA A 286 -4.08 -46.23 -40.51
N GLY A 287 -2.80 -46.04 -40.14
CA GLY A 287 -1.67 -46.77 -40.73
C GLY A 287 -0.43 -45.93 -41.09
N GLN A 288 -0.49 -44.60 -41.09
CA GLN A 288 0.71 -43.76 -41.26
C GLN A 288 1.06 -43.04 -39.96
N ALA A 289 2.30 -43.24 -39.49
CA ALA A 289 2.87 -42.45 -38.42
C ALA A 289 2.87 -40.96 -38.85
N PRO A 290 2.49 -40.01 -37.97
CA PRO A 290 2.54 -38.60 -38.33
C PRO A 290 4.00 -38.17 -38.52
N ASP A 291 4.40 -37.92 -39.77
CA ASP A 291 5.76 -37.62 -40.21
C ASP A 291 6.31 -36.24 -39.81
N ARG A 292 5.60 -35.45 -38.99
CA ARG A 292 6.15 -34.19 -38.48
C ARG A 292 5.82 -33.98 -37.00
N PRO A 293 6.82 -34.00 -36.09
CA PRO A 293 6.63 -33.51 -34.74
C PRO A 293 6.20 -32.04 -34.82
N VAL A 294 5.17 -31.64 -34.08
CA VAL A 294 4.86 -30.22 -33.90
C VAL A 294 6.12 -29.59 -33.31
N GLY A 295 6.70 -28.62 -34.03
CA GLY A 295 7.97 -28.02 -33.64
C GLY A 295 7.86 -27.42 -32.24
N GLY A 296 8.82 -27.71 -31.36
CA GLY A 296 8.82 -27.22 -29.97
C GLY A 296 8.73 -25.69 -29.88
N ALA A 297 9.07 -24.96 -30.95
CA ALA A 297 8.78 -23.53 -31.11
C ALA A 297 7.29 -23.18 -30.94
N ARG A 298 6.35 -23.96 -31.49
CA ARG A 298 4.90 -23.69 -31.34
C ARG A 298 4.44 -23.91 -29.90
N LEU A 299 4.97 -24.93 -29.22
CA LEU A 299 4.69 -25.19 -27.81
C LEU A 299 5.17 -24.03 -26.93
N VAL A 300 6.41 -23.57 -27.15
CA VAL A 300 7.02 -22.47 -26.40
C VAL A 300 6.28 -21.16 -26.67
N LEU A 301 6.04 -20.80 -27.93
CA LEU A 301 5.44 -19.51 -28.28
C LEU A 301 3.94 -19.46 -27.97
N VAL A 302 3.15 -20.42 -28.47
CA VAL A 302 1.68 -20.39 -28.32
C VAL A 302 1.28 -20.94 -26.95
N GLY A 303 1.84 -22.08 -26.55
CA GLY A 303 1.57 -22.66 -25.24
C GLY A 303 2.07 -21.77 -24.10
N GLY A 304 3.25 -21.16 -24.27
CA GLY A 304 3.79 -20.17 -23.33
C GLY A 304 2.93 -18.92 -23.21
N LEU A 305 2.44 -18.38 -24.34
CA LEU A 305 1.52 -17.22 -24.31
C LEU A 305 0.21 -17.54 -23.58
N VAL A 306 -0.42 -18.69 -23.89
CA VAL A 306 -1.67 -19.09 -23.23
C VAL A 306 -1.46 -19.33 -21.74
N ALA A 307 -0.35 -20.00 -21.36
CA ALA A 307 0.04 -20.17 -19.97
C ALA A 307 0.29 -18.82 -19.28
N GLY A 308 0.91 -17.87 -19.97
CA GLY A 308 1.12 -16.50 -19.48
C GLY A 308 -0.18 -15.76 -19.18
N VAL A 309 -1.20 -15.88 -20.05
CA VAL A 309 -2.55 -15.33 -19.77
C VAL A 309 -3.18 -15.99 -18.54
N THR A 310 -3.05 -17.32 -18.38
CA THR A 310 -3.50 -18.01 -17.16
C THR A 310 -2.78 -17.49 -15.92
N LEU A 311 -1.47 -17.29 -15.99
CA LEU A 311 -0.67 -16.75 -14.89
C LEU A 311 -1.01 -15.29 -14.60
N ALA A 312 -1.40 -14.48 -15.59
CA ALA A 312 -1.91 -13.12 -15.38
C ALA A 312 -3.21 -13.10 -14.57
N LEU A 313 -4.13 -14.04 -14.87
CA LEU A 313 -5.37 -14.17 -14.11
C LEU A 313 -5.11 -14.61 -12.66
N LEU A 314 -4.17 -15.53 -12.44
CA LEU A 314 -3.73 -15.90 -11.09
C LEU A 314 -3.07 -14.72 -10.39
N ALA A 315 -2.15 -14.01 -11.06
CA ALA A 315 -1.42 -12.87 -10.53
C ALA A 315 -2.34 -11.74 -10.09
N GLY A 316 -3.37 -11.42 -10.89
CA GLY A 316 -4.36 -10.41 -10.52
C GLY A 316 -5.21 -10.79 -9.28
N GLY A 317 -5.29 -12.08 -8.95
CA GLY A 317 -6.01 -12.57 -7.78
C GLY A 317 -5.18 -12.63 -6.50
N ILE A 318 -3.85 -12.71 -6.58
CA ILE A 318 -2.98 -12.86 -5.41
C ILE A 318 -2.45 -11.51 -4.94
N GLY A 319 -2.12 -11.41 -3.65
CA GLY A 319 -1.64 -10.19 -3.01
C GLY A 319 -2.76 -9.23 -2.63
N GLN A 320 -2.57 -8.54 -1.50
CA GLN A 320 -3.34 -7.36 -1.12
C GLN A 320 -3.08 -6.20 -2.11
N PRO A 321 -3.90 -5.13 -2.09
CA PRO A 321 -3.75 -3.98 -2.97
C PRO A 321 -2.30 -3.46 -3.10
N GLY A 322 -1.86 -3.19 -4.34
CA GLY A 322 -0.49 -2.86 -4.70
C GLY A 322 0.36 -4.09 -5.05
N VAL A 323 0.34 -5.13 -4.20
CA VAL A 323 1.15 -6.36 -4.39
C VAL A 323 0.74 -7.13 -5.64
N GLN A 324 -0.55 -7.14 -5.99
CA GLN A 324 -1.05 -7.79 -7.20
C GLN A 324 -0.47 -7.19 -8.49
N LEU A 325 -0.17 -5.89 -8.50
CA LEU A 325 0.40 -5.21 -9.66
C LEU A 325 1.84 -5.67 -9.91
N ALA A 326 2.61 -5.84 -8.83
CA ALA A 326 3.94 -6.46 -8.90
C ALA A 326 3.86 -7.90 -9.42
N ALA A 327 2.93 -8.72 -8.89
CA ALA A 327 2.74 -10.09 -9.36
C ALA A 327 2.35 -10.16 -10.85
N LEU A 328 1.52 -9.22 -11.33
CA LEU A 328 1.09 -9.10 -12.73
C LEU A 328 2.24 -8.80 -13.69
N LEU A 329 3.32 -8.16 -13.22
CA LEU A 329 4.53 -7.95 -14.03
C LEU A 329 5.43 -9.20 -14.06
N VAL A 330 5.50 -9.95 -12.96
CA VAL A 330 6.48 -11.04 -12.80
C VAL A 330 5.98 -12.38 -13.35
N LEU A 331 4.74 -12.77 -13.05
CA LEU A 331 4.27 -14.14 -13.31
C LEU A 331 3.92 -14.43 -14.78
N PRO A 332 3.28 -13.54 -15.56
CA PRO A 332 2.86 -13.89 -16.92
C PRO A 332 4.00 -14.31 -17.86
N PRO A 333 5.16 -13.62 -17.92
CA PRO A 333 6.26 -14.03 -18.80
C PRO A 333 6.87 -15.38 -18.43
N ALA A 334 6.71 -15.85 -17.19
CA ALA A 334 7.16 -17.17 -16.75
C ALA A 334 6.49 -18.32 -17.54
N GLY A 335 5.34 -18.07 -18.18
CA GLY A 335 4.66 -19.01 -19.07
C GLY A 335 5.57 -19.56 -20.18
N PHE A 336 6.46 -18.74 -20.74
CA PHE A 336 7.41 -19.15 -21.77
C PHE A 336 8.49 -20.10 -21.23
N ALA A 337 9.04 -19.81 -20.05
CA ALA A 337 9.99 -20.69 -19.37
C ALA A 337 9.36 -22.05 -19.01
N ILE A 338 8.11 -22.03 -18.52
CA ILE A 338 7.33 -23.25 -18.24
C ILE A 338 7.14 -24.09 -19.51
N ALA A 339 6.74 -23.47 -20.61
CA ALA A 339 6.54 -24.16 -21.88
C ALA A 339 7.85 -24.75 -22.43
N ALA A 340 8.99 -24.06 -22.22
CA ALA A 340 10.30 -24.51 -22.67
C ALA A 340 10.88 -25.68 -21.85
N LEU A 341 10.44 -25.88 -20.60
CA LEU A 341 10.87 -27.00 -19.76
C LEU A 341 10.13 -28.32 -20.08
N ARG A 342 9.09 -28.29 -20.92
CA ARG A 342 8.28 -29.46 -21.29
C ARG A 342 8.90 -30.44 -22.30
N PRO A 343 9.55 -30.02 -23.40
CA PRO A 343 10.06 -30.94 -24.44
C PRO A 343 11.11 -31.95 -23.95
N GLY A 344 11.71 -31.72 -22.77
CA GLY A 344 12.66 -32.62 -22.12
C GLY A 344 12.05 -33.79 -21.37
N SER A 345 10.74 -33.79 -21.07
CA SER A 345 10.07 -34.92 -20.40
C SER A 345 9.76 -36.05 -21.40
N ARG A 346 10.74 -36.95 -21.63
CA ARG A 346 10.49 -38.20 -22.38
C ARG A 346 9.45 -39.03 -21.62
N PRO A 347 8.41 -39.57 -22.28
CA PRO A 347 7.54 -40.55 -21.65
C PRO A 347 8.35 -41.82 -21.36
N VAL A 348 8.79 -42.00 -20.12
CA VAL A 348 9.35 -43.27 -19.67
C VAL A 348 8.19 -44.27 -19.61
N LEU A 349 8.02 -45.04 -20.68
CA LEU A 349 7.18 -46.24 -20.72
C LEU A 349 7.79 -47.30 -19.79
N ARG A 350 7.62 -47.13 -18.47
CA ARG A 350 7.76 -48.23 -17.50
C ARG A 350 6.40 -48.47 -16.90
N SER A 351 5.97 -49.72 -16.93
CA SER A 351 4.73 -50.24 -16.34
C SER A 351 4.68 -49.95 -14.83
N ALA A 352 4.26 -48.75 -14.45
CA ALA A 352 4.03 -48.38 -13.07
C ALA A 352 2.55 -48.55 -12.74
N ARG A 353 2.27 -49.16 -11.57
CA ARG A 353 0.90 -49.35 -11.07
C ARG A 353 0.21 -47.97 -10.91
N PRO A 354 -1.03 -47.78 -11.42
CA PRO A 354 -1.75 -46.49 -11.39
C PRO A 354 -2.04 -45.93 -9.98
N ALA A 355 -1.84 -46.73 -8.92
CA ALA A 355 -2.06 -46.34 -7.53
C ALA A 355 -0.96 -45.43 -6.94
N ALA A 356 0.27 -45.44 -7.49
CA ALA A 356 1.41 -44.73 -6.87
C ALA A 356 1.44 -43.22 -7.17
N GLU A 357 0.74 -42.73 -8.20
CA GLU A 357 0.78 -41.31 -8.61
C GLU A 357 -0.38 -40.46 -8.07
N LEU A 358 -1.46 -41.10 -7.60
CA LEU A 358 -2.44 -40.45 -6.71
C LEU A 358 -1.80 -40.07 -5.37
N ALA A 359 -0.74 -40.78 -4.96
CA ALA A 359 0.08 -40.47 -3.78
C ALA A 359 1.23 -39.49 -4.06
N ALA A 360 1.65 -39.30 -5.32
CA ALA A 360 2.65 -38.29 -5.68
C ALA A 360 2.02 -36.89 -5.64
N GLY A 361 2.45 -36.09 -4.66
CA GLY A 361 2.06 -34.69 -4.50
C GLY A 361 2.50 -33.81 -5.67
N PRO A 362 1.97 -32.58 -5.77
CA PRO A 362 2.28 -31.64 -6.85
C PRO A 362 3.76 -31.28 -6.97
N TRP A 363 4.51 -31.37 -5.88
CA TRP A 363 5.93 -31.04 -5.79
C TRP A 363 6.87 -32.13 -6.32
N PHE A 364 6.34 -33.33 -6.60
CA PHE A 364 7.13 -34.51 -6.95
C PHE A 364 6.58 -35.28 -8.17
N GLY A 365 5.55 -34.75 -8.85
CA GLY A 365 4.87 -35.37 -9.99
C GLY A 365 5.15 -34.71 -11.36
N GLY A 366 4.36 -35.11 -12.38
CA GLY A 366 4.43 -34.65 -13.80
C GLY A 366 4.28 -33.14 -14.07
N THR A 367 3.95 -32.36 -13.04
CA THR A 367 3.71 -30.91 -13.10
C THR A 367 4.55 -30.13 -12.08
N ALA A 368 5.46 -30.81 -11.36
CA ALA A 368 6.27 -30.22 -10.29
C ALA A 368 7.11 -29.03 -10.73
N ALA A 369 7.62 -29.04 -11.96
CA ALA A 369 8.36 -27.92 -12.53
C ALA A 369 7.52 -26.62 -12.59
N VAL A 370 6.22 -26.71 -12.92
CA VAL A 370 5.32 -25.54 -12.89
C VAL A 370 5.17 -25.03 -11.47
N GLY A 371 4.94 -25.94 -10.52
CA GLY A 371 4.69 -25.60 -9.12
C GLY A 371 5.86 -24.90 -8.47
N TRP A 372 7.08 -25.43 -8.63
CA TRP A 372 8.31 -24.82 -8.10
C TRP A 372 8.60 -23.46 -8.72
N LEU A 373 8.53 -23.34 -10.05
CA LEU A 373 8.85 -22.08 -10.73
C LEU A 373 7.87 -20.98 -10.33
N VAL A 374 6.56 -21.25 -10.42
CA VAL A 374 5.52 -20.25 -10.11
C VAL A 374 5.49 -19.95 -8.61
N GLY A 375 5.62 -20.96 -7.76
CA GLY A 375 5.58 -20.78 -6.30
C GLY A 375 6.74 -19.93 -5.79
N ILE A 376 7.98 -20.20 -6.24
CA ILE A 376 9.14 -19.39 -5.84
C ILE A 376 9.03 -17.97 -6.43
N ALA A 377 8.59 -17.82 -7.68
CA ALA A 377 8.41 -16.49 -8.29
C ALA A 377 7.33 -15.65 -7.59
N ALA A 378 6.22 -16.29 -7.16
CA ALA A 378 5.15 -15.62 -6.42
C ALA A 378 5.58 -15.23 -4.99
N ALA A 379 6.56 -15.93 -4.41
CA ALA A 379 7.05 -15.64 -3.06
C ALA A 379 7.64 -14.22 -2.97
N GLY A 380 8.32 -13.74 -4.01
CA GLY A 380 8.92 -12.40 -4.06
C GLY A 380 7.95 -11.29 -3.64
N PRO A 381 6.92 -10.99 -4.44
CA PRO A 381 5.94 -9.96 -4.09
C PRO A 381 5.13 -10.29 -2.82
N LEU A 382 4.92 -11.57 -2.48
CA LEU A 382 4.08 -11.95 -1.33
C LEU A 382 4.78 -11.85 0.04
N ILE A 383 6.11 -11.98 0.12
CA ILE A 383 6.83 -12.02 1.41
C ILE A 383 7.82 -10.86 1.60
N LEU A 384 8.24 -10.20 0.51
CA LEU A 384 9.27 -9.16 0.54
C LEU A 384 8.73 -7.74 0.36
N VAL A 385 7.40 -7.60 0.21
CA VAL A 385 6.72 -6.32 0.05
C VAL A 385 5.62 -6.19 1.10
N ASP A 386 5.57 -5.03 1.74
CA ASP A 386 4.45 -4.67 2.60
C ASP A 386 3.33 -4.02 1.78
N PRO A 387 2.10 -4.54 1.76
CA PRO A 387 0.99 -3.87 1.09
C PRO A 387 0.65 -2.50 1.69
N GLU A 388 0.93 -2.25 2.97
CA GLU A 388 0.65 -0.96 3.63
C GLU A 388 1.58 0.16 3.13
N GLU A 389 2.76 -0.21 2.63
CA GLU A 389 3.81 0.72 2.18
C GLU A 389 3.80 0.97 0.66
N ILE A 390 2.84 0.40 -0.09
CA ILE A 390 2.71 0.64 -1.55
C ILE A 390 1.74 1.78 -1.84
N THR A 391 1.68 2.80 -0.97
CA THR A 391 0.75 3.92 -1.15
C THR A 391 1.38 5.12 -1.87
N ILE A 392 0.59 5.91 -2.62
CA ILE A 392 1.09 7.11 -3.34
C ILE A 392 1.52 8.23 -2.37
N LEU A 393 1.07 8.21 -1.11
CA LEU A 393 1.51 9.15 -0.07
C LEU A 393 3.03 9.12 0.16
N LEU A 394 3.68 7.99 -0.14
CA LEU A 394 5.12 7.77 -0.03
C LEU A 394 5.92 8.23 -1.27
N THR A 395 5.38 9.08 -2.14
CA THR A 395 6.06 9.47 -3.40
C THR A 395 7.21 10.46 -3.19
N THR A 396 8.26 10.02 -2.50
CA THR A 396 9.62 10.55 -2.67
C THR A 396 10.30 9.85 -3.86
N THR A 397 11.42 10.40 -4.35
CA THR A 397 12.05 9.92 -5.61
C THR A 397 12.57 8.48 -5.56
N ARG A 398 12.70 7.84 -4.38
CA ARG A 398 13.25 6.49 -4.19
C ARG A 398 12.63 5.72 -3.00
N ASP A 399 11.31 5.76 -2.86
CA ASP A 399 10.60 5.08 -1.76
C ASP A 399 10.16 3.65 -2.10
N VAL A 400 9.36 3.00 -1.24
CA VAL A 400 8.87 1.62 -1.39
C VAL A 400 8.22 1.36 -2.75
N PRO A 401 7.27 2.16 -3.27
CA PRO A 401 6.70 1.91 -4.60
C PRO A 401 7.74 1.90 -5.72
N PHE A 402 8.76 2.77 -5.63
CA PHE A 402 9.87 2.81 -6.59
C PHE A 402 10.67 1.50 -6.54
N TRP A 403 11.07 1.07 -5.35
CA TRP A 403 11.86 -0.15 -5.16
C TRP A 403 11.08 -1.41 -5.56
N VAL A 404 9.78 -1.49 -5.25
CA VAL A 404 8.89 -2.56 -5.74
C VAL A 404 8.85 -2.58 -7.27
N ALA A 405 8.75 -1.42 -7.91
CA ALA A 405 8.78 -1.32 -9.37
C ALA A 405 10.14 -1.76 -9.96
N VAL A 406 11.26 -1.42 -9.30
CA VAL A 406 12.61 -1.89 -9.68
C VAL A 406 12.70 -3.42 -9.59
N ALA A 407 12.26 -4.01 -8.47
CA ALA A 407 12.29 -5.46 -8.27
C ALA A 407 11.39 -6.19 -9.27
N ALA A 408 10.18 -5.69 -9.52
CA ALA A 408 9.25 -6.24 -10.50
C ALA A 408 9.80 -6.16 -11.93
N THR A 409 10.39 -5.02 -12.32
CA THR A 409 10.99 -4.82 -13.65
C THR A 409 12.23 -5.69 -13.85
N GLY A 410 13.10 -5.79 -12.84
CA GLY A 410 14.25 -6.70 -12.86
C GLY A 410 13.81 -8.15 -13.01
N SER A 411 12.77 -8.56 -12.28
CA SER A 411 12.20 -9.92 -12.36
C SER A 411 11.55 -10.20 -13.71
N LEU A 412 10.85 -9.22 -14.30
CA LEU A 412 10.34 -9.29 -15.67
C LEU A 412 11.47 -9.53 -16.69
N ALA A 413 12.56 -8.77 -16.59
CA ALA A 413 13.72 -8.95 -17.47
C ALA A 413 14.31 -10.37 -17.32
N VAL A 414 14.46 -10.87 -16.09
CA VAL A 414 14.90 -12.25 -15.82
C VAL A 414 13.91 -13.27 -16.40
N ALA A 415 12.60 -13.06 -16.29
CA ALA A 415 11.58 -13.95 -16.84
C ALA A 415 11.68 -14.07 -18.37
N VAL A 416 11.89 -12.94 -19.06
CA VAL A 416 12.11 -12.91 -20.51
C VAL A 416 13.40 -13.65 -20.88
N LEU A 417 14.50 -13.40 -20.17
CA LEU A 417 15.77 -14.09 -20.39
C LEU A 417 15.67 -15.59 -20.15
N LEU A 418 14.96 -16.02 -19.11
CA LEU A 418 14.68 -17.44 -18.84
C LEU A 418 13.85 -18.06 -19.95
N GLY A 419 12.80 -17.38 -20.42
CA GLY A 419 11.96 -17.82 -21.54
C GLY A 419 12.78 -18.02 -22.82
N LEU A 420 13.66 -17.07 -23.16
CA LEU A 420 14.55 -17.15 -24.31
C LEU A 420 15.61 -18.24 -24.12
N GLY A 421 16.32 -18.24 -22.99
CA GLY A 421 17.39 -19.18 -22.68
C GLY A 421 16.91 -20.64 -22.65
N TYR A 422 15.81 -20.92 -21.95
CA TYR A 422 15.20 -22.24 -21.95
C TYR A 422 14.58 -22.56 -23.31
N GLY A 423 14.00 -21.59 -24.01
CA GLY A 423 13.46 -21.76 -25.35
C GLY A 423 14.51 -22.18 -26.38
N PHE A 424 15.68 -21.54 -26.39
CA PHE A 424 16.78 -21.91 -27.29
C PHE A 424 17.51 -23.19 -26.86
N GLY A 425 17.66 -23.41 -25.55
CA GLY A 425 18.38 -24.58 -25.01
C GLY A 425 17.57 -25.87 -25.02
N PHE A 426 16.29 -25.80 -24.62
CA PHE A 426 15.43 -26.97 -24.37
C PHE A 426 14.14 -26.97 -25.20
N GLY A 427 13.80 -25.86 -25.86
CA GLY A 427 12.59 -25.73 -26.68
C GLY A 427 12.61 -26.50 -28.00
N ARG A 428 13.72 -27.17 -28.36
CA ARG A 428 13.79 -28.06 -29.53
C ARG A 428 13.41 -29.50 -29.16
N VAL A 429 12.60 -30.14 -29.99
CA VAL A 429 12.21 -31.54 -29.82
C VAL A 429 13.46 -32.42 -29.82
N GLY A 430 13.68 -33.18 -28.74
CA GLY A 430 14.85 -34.06 -28.60
C GLY A 430 16.12 -33.41 -28.03
N ALA A 431 16.09 -32.12 -27.65
CA ALA A 431 17.21 -31.48 -26.97
C ALA A 431 17.55 -32.20 -25.66
N PRO A 432 18.84 -32.50 -25.39
CA PRO A 432 19.23 -33.15 -24.15
C PRO A 432 19.03 -32.20 -22.96
N VAL A 433 18.28 -32.65 -21.95
CA VAL A 433 18.23 -31.99 -20.65
C VAL A 433 19.61 -32.16 -19.98
N PRO A 434 20.14 -31.14 -19.28
CA PRO A 434 21.40 -31.26 -18.55
C PRO A 434 21.35 -32.44 -17.57
N ARG A 435 22.50 -33.06 -17.32
CA ARG A 435 22.60 -34.14 -16.32
C ARG A 435 22.05 -33.63 -14.98
N ARG A 436 21.35 -34.51 -14.24
CA ARG A 436 20.75 -34.19 -12.92
C ARG A 436 21.70 -33.45 -11.96
N LEU A 437 22.98 -33.82 -11.99
CA LEU A 437 24.01 -33.20 -11.15
C LEU A 437 24.30 -31.76 -11.55
N VAL A 438 24.31 -31.46 -12.86
CA VAL A 438 24.52 -30.09 -13.37
C VAL A 438 23.32 -29.22 -13.06
N ALA A 439 22.11 -29.70 -13.35
CA ALA A 439 20.88 -28.95 -13.02
C ALA A 439 20.74 -28.72 -11.50
N GLY A 440 21.07 -29.74 -10.70
CA GLY A 440 21.11 -29.62 -9.24
C GLY A 440 22.18 -28.64 -8.75
N ALA A 441 23.37 -28.65 -9.33
CA ALA A 441 24.43 -27.69 -9.00
C ALA A 441 24.05 -26.25 -9.37
N VAL A 442 23.38 -26.02 -10.51
CA VAL A 442 22.85 -24.70 -10.88
C VAL A 442 21.81 -24.23 -9.88
N ALA A 443 20.85 -25.09 -9.50
CA ALA A 443 19.84 -24.75 -8.50
C ALA A 443 20.45 -24.45 -7.13
N ALA A 444 21.42 -25.26 -6.69
CA ALA A 444 22.14 -25.04 -5.43
C ALA A 444 22.99 -23.76 -5.47
N GLY A 445 23.66 -23.48 -6.59
CA GLY A 445 24.43 -22.25 -6.80
C GLY A 445 23.55 -21.01 -6.75
N LEU A 446 22.37 -21.05 -7.39
CA LEU A 446 21.40 -19.95 -7.30
C LEU A 446 20.81 -19.81 -5.90
N LEU A 447 20.57 -20.90 -5.17
CA LEU A 447 20.11 -20.83 -3.79
C LEU A 447 21.16 -20.14 -2.90
N LEU A 448 22.43 -20.49 -3.05
CA LEU A 448 23.54 -19.84 -2.35
C LEU A 448 23.69 -18.37 -2.76
N ALA A 449 23.53 -18.05 -4.05
CA ALA A 449 23.55 -16.68 -4.53
C ALA A 449 22.38 -15.86 -3.97
N SER A 450 21.17 -16.43 -3.93
CA SER A 450 19.98 -15.82 -3.31
C SER A 450 20.21 -15.52 -1.83
N ALA A 451 20.77 -16.48 -1.08
CA ALA A 451 21.13 -16.27 0.32
C ALA A 451 22.22 -15.19 0.47
N GLY A 452 23.26 -15.24 -0.36
CA GLY A 452 24.35 -14.26 -0.36
C GLY A 452 23.89 -12.84 -0.72
N VAL A 453 22.98 -12.70 -1.68
CA VAL A 453 22.37 -11.40 -2.05
C VAL A 453 21.53 -10.87 -0.90
N TYR A 454 20.65 -11.68 -0.31
CA TYR A 454 19.79 -11.23 0.79
C TYR A 454 20.60 -10.79 2.02
N VAL A 455 21.64 -11.55 2.38
CA VAL A 455 22.47 -11.26 3.55
C VAL A 455 23.48 -10.13 3.29
N GLY A 456 24.04 -10.05 2.09
CA GLY A 456 25.14 -9.12 1.78
C GLY A 456 24.72 -7.79 1.15
N LEU A 457 23.64 -7.79 0.36
CA LEU A 457 23.16 -6.61 -0.38
C LEU A 457 21.72 -6.23 -0.05
N GLY A 458 20.92 -7.16 0.47
CA GLY A 458 19.52 -6.96 0.85
C GLY A 458 19.36 -6.49 2.29
N SER A 459 18.13 -6.64 2.79
CA SER A 459 17.71 -6.21 4.13
C SER A 459 17.44 -7.43 5.04
N PRO A 460 18.49 -8.04 5.65
CA PRO A 460 18.32 -9.19 6.52
C PRO A 460 17.64 -8.82 7.85
N GLY A 461 16.72 -9.67 8.30
CA GLY A 461 16.01 -9.51 9.56
C GLY A 461 14.50 -9.63 9.42
N TRP A 462 13.79 -9.52 10.53
CA TRP A 462 12.33 -9.56 10.59
C TRP A 462 11.81 -8.16 10.87
N GLN A 463 10.94 -7.66 9.99
CA GLN A 463 10.24 -6.37 10.15
C GLN A 463 8.77 -6.62 10.49
N GLY A 464 8.51 -7.53 11.43
CA GLY A 464 7.15 -7.85 11.84
C GLY A 464 6.44 -6.69 12.52
N GLU A 465 5.10 -6.73 12.48
CA GLU A 465 4.26 -5.75 13.16
C GLU A 465 4.60 -5.64 14.65
N ARG A 466 4.59 -4.40 15.13
CA ARG A 466 4.63 -4.10 16.56
C ARG A 466 3.25 -3.69 17.03
N LEU A 467 3.04 -3.77 18.32
CA LEU A 467 1.77 -3.43 18.96
C LEU A 467 1.98 -2.23 19.87
N PHE A 468 1.19 -1.19 19.66
CA PHE A 468 1.10 -0.07 20.58
C PHE A 468 0.03 -0.33 21.63
N VAL A 469 0.46 -0.55 22.87
CA VAL A 469 -0.36 -1.01 23.99
C VAL A 469 -0.57 0.14 24.96
N VAL A 470 -1.78 0.72 24.97
CA VAL A 470 -2.13 1.81 25.88
C VAL A 470 -2.73 1.23 27.16
N LEU A 471 -2.18 1.62 28.32
CA LEU A 471 -2.70 1.21 29.62
C LEU A 471 -3.92 2.03 30.02
N ARG A 472 -4.78 1.43 30.85
CA ARG A 472 -6.00 2.09 31.33
C ARG A 472 -5.73 3.20 32.33
N GLU A 473 -4.76 3.01 33.22
CA GLU A 473 -4.30 4.09 34.10
C GLU A 473 -3.50 5.10 33.27
N GLN A 474 -3.88 6.36 33.29
CA GLN A 474 -3.07 7.48 32.79
C GLN A 474 -2.77 8.40 33.98
N ALA A 475 -1.70 9.19 33.92
CA ALA A 475 -1.32 10.04 35.05
C ALA A 475 -2.34 11.16 35.30
N ASP A 476 -2.67 11.43 36.57
CA ASP A 476 -3.53 12.54 36.94
C ASP A 476 -2.73 13.85 37.03
N LEU A 477 -3.01 14.74 36.07
CA LEU A 477 -2.40 16.06 35.95
C LEU A 477 -3.39 17.19 36.30
N THR A 478 -4.52 16.86 36.93
CA THR A 478 -5.53 17.83 37.32
C THR A 478 -4.94 18.90 38.24
N GLY A 479 -5.28 20.17 37.99
CA GLY A 479 -4.83 21.30 38.80
C GLY A 479 -3.41 21.81 38.51
N MET A 480 -2.72 21.25 37.50
CA MET A 480 -1.37 21.70 37.13
C MET A 480 -1.37 22.86 36.11
N THR A 481 -2.47 23.06 35.37
CA THR A 481 -2.61 24.15 34.40
C THR A 481 -2.76 25.49 35.12
N GLY A 482 -2.07 26.53 34.63
CA GLY A 482 -2.20 27.90 35.15
C GLY A 482 -1.38 28.24 36.41
N ALA A 483 -0.85 27.26 37.15
CA ALA A 483 -0.01 27.52 38.33
C ALA A 483 1.44 27.88 37.92
N GLY A 484 2.02 28.97 38.40
CA GLY A 484 3.45 29.30 38.16
C GLY A 484 3.80 29.60 36.69
N THR A 485 3.63 30.85 36.28
CA THR A 485 4.01 31.36 34.95
C THR A 485 5.44 31.92 34.94
N GLY A 486 5.93 32.25 33.74
CA GLY A 486 7.34 32.59 33.51
C GLY A 486 8.24 31.35 33.52
N SER A 487 9.49 31.53 33.08
CA SER A 487 10.44 30.43 32.87
C SER A 487 10.60 29.52 34.10
N ALA A 488 10.82 30.10 35.28
CA ALA A 488 11.02 29.34 36.52
C ALA A 488 9.77 28.57 36.96
N GLY A 489 8.58 29.18 36.85
CA GLY A 489 7.32 28.53 37.19
C GLY A 489 7.01 27.37 36.25
N ARG A 490 7.20 27.60 34.94
CA ARG A 490 7.05 26.61 33.89
C ARG A 490 8.02 25.43 34.07
N GLU A 491 9.30 25.68 34.37
CA GLU A 491 10.28 24.62 34.66
C GLU A 491 9.91 23.78 35.89
N SER A 492 9.37 24.41 36.95
CA SER A 492 8.89 23.69 38.12
C SER A 492 7.72 22.76 37.78
N ARG A 493 6.74 23.25 37.01
CA ARG A 493 5.63 22.43 36.52
C ARG A 493 6.11 21.27 35.65
N ALA A 494 7.00 21.52 34.69
CA ALA A 494 7.52 20.48 33.80
C ALA A 494 8.18 19.34 34.60
N ARG A 495 8.94 19.65 35.65
CA ARG A 495 9.53 18.66 36.56
C ARG A 495 8.47 17.83 37.29
N GLU A 496 7.41 18.47 37.79
CA GLU A 496 6.34 17.77 38.49
C GLU A 496 5.52 16.88 37.55
N VAL A 497 5.16 17.39 36.36
CA VAL A 497 4.45 16.63 35.32
C VAL A 497 5.25 15.39 34.92
N TYR A 498 6.54 15.55 34.62
CA TYR A 498 7.43 14.43 34.31
C TYR A 498 7.48 13.41 35.44
N GLY A 499 7.65 13.85 36.70
CA GLY A 499 7.68 12.98 37.86
C GLY A 499 6.39 12.16 38.04
N ARG A 500 5.21 12.79 37.89
CA ARG A 500 3.91 12.10 37.98
C ARG A 500 3.70 11.09 36.85
N LEU A 501 4.08 11.44 35.63
CA LEU A 501 3.99 10.55 34.48
C LEU A 501 4.88 9.31 34.67
N VAL A 502 6.15 9.51 35.01
CA VAL A 502 7.11 8.42 35.28
C VAL A 502 6.62 7.54 36.43
N ALA A 503 6.23 8.12 37.56
CA ALA A 503 5.77 7.35 38.73
C ALA A 503 4.49 6.54 38.45
N THR A 504 3.60 7.04 37.59
CA THR A 504 2.41 6.30 37.14
C THR A 504 2.82 5.14 36.26
N ALA A 505 3.61 5.39 35.22
CA ALA A 505 4.05 4.37 34.28
C ALA A 505 4.88 3.26 34.94
N GLU A 506 5.82 3.59 35.84
CA GLU A 506 6.61 2.58 36.57
C GLU A 506 5.72 1.66 37.42
N ARG A 507 4.73 2.23 38.12
CA ARG A 507 3.80 1.45 38.95
C ARG A 507 2.88 0.58 38.13
N SER A 508 2.17 1.16 37.16
CA SER A 508 1.10 0.46 36.44
C SER A 508 1.65 -0.53 35.40
N GLN A 509 2.82 -0.26 34.79
CA GLN A 509 3.40 -1.14 33.78
C GLN A 509 4.14 -2.33 34.37
N ALA A 510 4.49 -2.31 35.67
CA ALA A 510 5.34 -3.35 36.29
C ALA A 510 4.80 -4.78 36.11
N GLY A 511 3.48 -4.97 36.16
CA GLY A 511 2.84 -6.26 35.94
C GLY A 511 3.03 -6.75 34.49
N LEU A 512 2.62 -5.93 33.53
CA LEU A 512 2.73 -6.23 32.10
C LEU A 512 4.18 -6.45 31.67
N ARG A 513 5.11 -5.57 32.07
CA ARG A 513 6.55 -5.70 31.77
C ARG A 513 7.12 -7.06 32.23
N ARG A 514 6.79 -7.47 33.46
CA ARG A 514 7.19 -8.78 34.00
C ARG A 514 6.65 -9.95 33.19
N ASP A 515 5.42 -9.86 32.70
CA ASP A 515 4.83 -10.91 31.87
C ASP A 515 5.47 -10.96 30.48
N LEU A 516 5.77 -9.80 29.88
CA LEU A 516 6.50 -9.71 28.61
C LEU A 516 7.91 -10.29 28.72
N ASP A 517 8.64 -9.97 29.79
CA ASP A 517 9.96 -10.55 30.09
C ASP A 517 9.92 -12.08 30.20
N ARG A 518 8.91 -12.62 30.90
CA ARG A 518 8.70 -14.08 31.02
C ARG A 518 8.44 -14.74 29.66
N LEU A 519 7.70 -14.07 28.79
CA LEU A 519 7.38 -14.52 27.45
C LEU A 519 8.51 -14.24 26.43
N ARG A 520 9.56 -13.53 26.84
CA ARG A 520 10.67 -13.07 25.98
C ARG A 520 10.19 -12.24 24.79
N LEU A 521 9.20 -11.39 25.03
CA LEU A 521 8.72 -10.41 24.07
C LEU A 521 9.42 -9.08 24.36
N ASN A 522 10.14 -8.54 23.37
CA ASN A 522 10.78 -7.23 23.57
C ASN A 522 9.70 -6.14 23.60
N TYR A 523 9.99 -5.09 24.37
CA TYR A 523 9.11 -3.94 24.44
C TYR A 523 9.88 -2.65 24.72
N THR A 524 9.30 -1.53 24.32
CA THR A 524 9.74 -0.17 24.64
C THR A 524 8.66 0.50 25.50
N PRO A 525 8.96 0.91 26.74
CA PRO A 525 7.99 1.59 27.57
C PRO A 525 7.92 3.11 27.31
N TYR A 526 6.74 3.67 27.50
CA TYR A 526 6.45 5.11 27.40
C TYR A 526 5.74 5.61 28.66
N TYR A 527 6.17 6.75 29.19
CA TYR A 527 5.54 7.42 30.34
C TYR A 527 4.58 8.53 29.93
N LEU A 528 4.79 9.18 28.76
CA LEU A 528 4.03 10.37 28.37
C LEU A 528 2.57 10.05 28.06
N VAL A 529 2.36 9.07 27.19
CA VAL A 529 1.15 8.26 27.19
C VAL A 529 1.57 6.98 27.87
N ASN A 530 0.87 6.58 28.93
CA ASN A 530 1.22 5.38 29.68
C ASN A 530 0.95 4.16 28.80
N ALA A 531 1.99 3.70 28.11
CA ALA A 531 1.92 2.74 27.02
C ALA A 531 3.22 1.96 26.87
N LEU A 532 3.16 0.87 26.10
CA LEU A 532 4.32 0.11 25.65
C LEU A 532 4.19 -0.15 24.15
N GLU A 533 5.29 -0.04 23.41
CA GLU A 533 5.42 -0.71 22.13
C GLU A 533 5.94 -2.12 22.36
N VAL A 534 5.28 -3.15 21.81
CA VAL A 534 5.60 -4.56 22.07
C VAL A 534 5.77 -5.31 20.75
N ASP A 535 6.81 -6.14 20.64
CA ASP A 535 6.94 -7.08 19.52
C ASP A 535 5.80 -8.13 19.59
N GLY A 536 4.97 -8.25 18.55
CA GLY A 536 3.93 -9.29 18.55
C GLY A 536 2.91 -9.20 17.41
N GLY A 537 2.48 -10.37 16.91
CA GLY A 537 1.40 -10.47 15.92
C GLY A 537 0.02 -10.73 16.53
N THR A 538 -0.91 -11.25 15.72
CA THR A 538 -2.33 -11.43 16.09
C THR A 538 -2.57 -12.14 17.44
N ALA A 539 -1.78 -13.17 17.76
CA ALA A 539 -1.92 -13.92 19.01
C ALA A 539 -1.52 -13.11 20.25
N VAL A 540 -0.41 -12.37 20.16
CA VAL A 540 0.05 -11.48 21.24
C VAL A 540 -0.94 -10.34 21.42
N ARG A 541 -1.47 -9.79 20.32
CA ARG A 541 -2.53 -8.78 20.35
C ARG A 541 -3.78 -9.27 21.07
N ALA A 542 -4.24 -10.48 20.78
CA ALA A 542 -5.41 -11.06 21.44
C ALA A 542 -5.19 -11.27 22.94
N TRP A 543 -4.00 -11.72 23.35
CA TRP A 543 -3.63 -11.85 24.75
C TRP A 543 -3.57 -10.49 25.46
N LEU A 544 -2.89 -9.50 24.88
CA LEU A 544 -2.79 -8.13 25.43
C LEU A 544 -4.16 -7.47 25.57
N ALA A 545 -5.01 -7.62 24.55
CA ALA A 545 -6.36 -7.05 24.55
C ALA A 545 -7.28 -7.68 25.61
N GLY A 546 -6.97 -8.89 26.08
CA GLY A 546 -7.71 -9.57 27.14
C GLY A 546 -7.26 -9.20 28.57
N ARG A 547 -6.26 -8.34 28.74
CA ARG A 547 -5.76 -7.95 30.07
C ARG A 547 -6.58 -6.82 30.69
N ASP A 548 -6.78 -6.90 32.01
CA ASP A 548 -7.52 -5.89 32.77
C ASP A 548 -6.77 -4.56 32.92
N ASP A 549 -5.45 -4.50 32.74
CA ASP A 549 -4.66 -3.27 32.84
C ASP A 549 -4.52 -2.53 31.49
N VAL A 550 -4.92 -3.17 30.38
CA VAL A 550 -4.83 -2.63 29.02
C VAL A 550 -6.15 -1.95 28.64
N ALA A 551 -6.06 -0.76 28.07
CA ALA A 551 -7.20 -0.05 27.49
C ALA A 551 -7.34 -0.34 26.00
N GLN A 552 -6.23 -0.30 25.26
CA GLN A 552 -6.24 -0.44 23.80
C GLN A 552 -4.97 -1.14 23.32
N VAL A 553 -5.10 -1.97 22.27
CA VAL A 553 -3.97 -2.52 21.52
C VAL A 553 -4.15 -2.12 20.05
N ARG A 554 -3.23 -1.31 19.55
CA ARG A 554 -3.17 -0.82 18.18
C ARG A 554 -1.95 -1.41 17.46
N VAL A 555 -1.97 -1.37 16.14
CA VAL A 555 -0.78 -1.68 15.35
C VAL A 555 0.17 -0.49 15.47
N SER A 556 1.45 -0.76 15.69
CA SER A 556 2.55 0.18 15.55
C SER A 556 3.31 -0.25 14.30
N GLN A 557 3.03 0.42 13.18
CA GLN A 557 3.61 0.04 11.90
C GLN A 557 5.12 0.21 11.92
N ARG A 558 5.83 -0.82 11.45
CA ARG A 558 7.27 -0.75 11.26
C ARG A 558 7.58 -0.82 9.78
N LEU A 559 8.02 0.32 9.26
CA LEU A 559 8.42 0.47 7.87
C LEU A 559 9.53 -0.52 7.49
N ARG A 560 9.35 -1.21 6.38
CA ARG A 560 10.34 -2.12 5.81
C ARG A 560 11.56 -1.33 5.34
N ALA A 561 12.72 -1.89 5.65
CA ALA A 561 14.00 -1.32 5.28
C ALA A 561 14.16 -1.23 3.76
N LEU A 562 14.64 -0.08 3.28
CA LEU A 562 14.99 0.14 1.87
C LEU A 562 16.45 -0.23 1.59
N PRO A 563 16.79 -0.64 0.35
CA PRO A 563 18.17 -0.98 -0.03
C PRO A 563 19.14 0.20 -0.01
N ALA A 564 18.61 1.41 -0.13
CA ALA A 564 19.38 2.63 -0.04
C ALA A 564 18.52 3.75 0.55
N ALA A 565 19.14 4.60 1.36
CA ALA A 565 18.52 5.83 1.80
C ALA A 565 18.18 6.72 0.60
N GLY A 566 17.08 7.49 0.72
CA GLY A 566 16.74 8.53 -0.23
C GLY A 566 17.88 9.56 -0.37
N SER A 567 17.94 10.23 -1.52
CA SER A 567 18.79 11.42 -1.63
C SER A 567 18.11 12.60 -0.92
N PRO A 568 18.85 13.48 -0.21
CA PRO A 568 18.24 14.62 0.44
C PRO A 568 17.44 15.46 -0.55
N ALA A 569 16.23 15.87 -0.17
CA ALA A 569 15.43 16.80 -0.98
C ALA A 569 16.11 18.17 -1.01
N ARG A 570 16.85 18.47 -2.09
CA ARG A 570 17.59 19.74 -2.21
C ARG A 570 16.76 20.83 -2.88
N GLY A 571 16.88 22.03 -2.35
CA GLY A 571 16.36 23.25 -2.97
C GLY A 571 17.31 23.83 -4.02
N THR A 572 16.75 24.38 -5.10
CA THR A 572 17.51 25.10 -6.13
C THR A 572 17.32 26.62 -6.08
N ASP A 573 16.39 27.12 -5.26
CA ASP A 573 16.17 28.56 -5.14
C ASP A 573 17.32 29.21 -4.35
N PRO A 574 17.68 30.46 -4.65
CA PRO A 574 18.68 31.21 -3.89
C PRO A 574 18.14 31.63 -2.51
N ALA A 575 19.07 31.96 -1.61
CA ALA A 575 18.72 32.54 -0.32
C ALA A 575 17.93 33.86 -0.48
N PRO A 576 16.87 34.10 0.31
CA PRO A 576 16.11 35.33 0.21
C PRO A 576 16.89 36.54 0.74
N ALA A 577 17.04 37.57 -0.09
CA ALA A 577 17.71 38.82 0.27
C ALA A 577 16.83 39.77 1.11
N VAL A 578 15.51 39.62 1.04
CA VAL A 578 14.51 40.43 1.76
C VAL A 578 13.45 39.52 2.37
N PRO A 579 12.70 39.96 3.41
CA PRO A 579 11.64 39.15 3.99
C PRO A 579 10.62 38.71 2.93
N GLY A 580 10.27 37.41 2.96
CA GLY A 580 9.24 36.86 2.10
C GLY A 580 7.87 37.49 2.39
N TRP A 581 6.98 37.44 1.39
CA TRP A 581 5.62 37.95 1.50
C TRP A 581 4.87 37.38 2.71
N ASN A 582 5.16 36.14 3.09
CA ASN A 582 4.56 35.43 4.22
C ASN A 582 4.94 36.09 5.56
N LEU A 583 6.17 36.56 5.69
CA LEU A 583 6.66 37.25 6.89
C LEU A 583 6.09 38.67 7.00
N SER A 584 6.09 39.40 5.89
CA SER A 584 5.52 40.76 5.86
C SER A 584 4.00 40.76 6.01
N LEU A 585 3.31 39.74 5.49
CA LEU A 585 1.85 39.63 5.60
C LEU A 585 1.39 39.53 7.06
N ILE A 586 2.13 38.82 7.90
CA ILE A 586 1.84 38.70 9.34
C ILE A 586 2.57 39.77 10.18
N GLY A 587 3.32 40.68 9.55
CA GLY A 587 4.03 41.76 10.22
C GLY A 587 5.25 41.35 11.06
N ALA A 588 5.84 40.16 10.81
CA ALA A 588 7.02 39.69 11.55
C ALA A 588 8.24 40.60 11.34
N ASP A 589 8.44 41.08 10.12
CA ASP A 589 9.47 42.04 9.76
C ASP A 589 9.39 43.34 10.59
N ARG A 590 8.18 43.84 10.82
CA ARG A 590 7.92 45.01 11.66
C ARG A 590 8.21 44.77 13.13
N VAL A 591 8.01 43.55 13.63
CA VAL A 591 8.36 43.21 15.02
C VAL A 591 9.86 43.41 15.23
N TRP A 592 10.70 42.85 14.36
CA TRP A 592 12.15 42.98 14.50
C TRP A 592 12.61 44.43 14.26
N SER A 593 12.06 45.11 13.24
CA SER A 593 12.54 46.42 12.82
C SER A 593 12.02 47.57 13.69
N GLN A 594 10.83 47.46 14.29
CA GLN A 594 10.19 48.53 15.05
C GLN A 594 10.17 48.26 16.56
N LEU A 595 10.07 46.99 16.98
CA LEU A 595 9.99 46.61 18.41
C LEU A 595 11.31 46.06 18.96
N GLY A 596 12.27 45.72 18.09
CA GLY A 596 13.56 45.17 18.51
C GLY A 596 13.47 43.78 19.17
N VAL A 597 12.37 43.07 18.96
CA VAL A 597 12.10 41.72 19.49
C VAL A 597 12.34 40.73 18.36
N ASP A 598 13.07 39.63 18.59
CA ASP A 598 13.40 38.65 17.54
C ASP A 598 13.23 37.18 17.96
N GLY A 599 12.72 36.91 19.17
CA GLY A 599 12.55 35.55 19.70
C GLY A 599 13.66 35.10 20.64
N SER A 600 14.67 35.94 20.89
CA SER A 600 15.77 35.67 21.81
C SER A 600 15.29 35.17 23.19
N GLY A 601 15.94 34.12 23.70
CA GLY A 601 15.61 33.51 25.00
C GLY A 601 14.51 32.44 24.95
N VAL A 602 13.87 32.23 23.80
CA VAL A 602 12.89 31.16 23.58
C VAL A 602 13.51 30.01 22.77
N VAL A 603 13.15 28.78 23.11
CA VAL A 603 13.51 27.56 22.37
C VAL A 603 12.25 26.97 21.72
N VAL A 604 12.31 26.76 20.41
CA VAL A 604 11.26 26.10 19.62
C VAL A 604 11.71 24.65 19.32
N GLY A 605 10.86 23.68 19.65
CA GLY A 605 11.07 22.28 19.29
C GLY A 605 10.35 21.94 17.99
N GLY A 606 11.08 21.35 17.04
CA GLY A 606 10.51 20.75 15.83
C GLY A 606 10.56 19.24 15.90
N SER A 607 9.41 18.59 15.71
CA SER A 607 9.31 17.14 15.55
C SER A 607 8.78 16.88 14.15
N ASP A 608 9.61 16.35 13.25
CA ASP A 608 9.30 16.25 11.81
C ASP A 608 10.18 15.15 11.16
N SER A 609 10.46 15.26 9.85
CA SER A 609 11.34 14.40 9.04
C SER A 609 12.84 14.58 9.28
N GLY A 610 13.19 15.56 10.14
CA GLY A 610 14.54 15.91 10.50
C GLY A 610 14.85 17.39 10.29
N VAL A 611 16.10 17.79 10.52
CA VAL A 611 16.55 19.18 10.28
C VAL A 611 17.98 19.15 9.76
N ASP A 612 18.26 19.78 8.63
CA ASP A 612 19.63 20.06 8.21
C ASP A 612 20.25 21.13 9.13
N GLY A 613 20.91 20.68 10.20
CA GLY A 613 21.55 21.56 11.18
C GLY A 613 22.77 22.30 10.63
N SER A 614 23.29 21.91 9.47
CA SER A 614 24.38 22.61 8.80
C SER A 614 23.90 23.75 7.90
N HIS A 615 22.59 23.83 7.65
CA HIS A 615 22.01 24.82 6.77
C HIS A 615 22.31 26.26 7.28
N PRO A 616 22.76 27.19 6.41
CA PRO A 616 23.13 28.55 6.82
C PRO A 616 22.01 29.31 7.56
N ALA A 617 20.75 29.07 7.19
CA ALA A 617 19.60 29.68 7.87
C ALA A 617 19.31 29.11 9.27
N LEU A 618 19.81 27.93 9.64
CA LEU A 618 19.42 27.22 10.88
C LEU A 618 20.60 26.97 11.84
N SER A 619 21.81 26.81 11.31
CA SER A 619 23.00 26.40 12.07
C SER A 619 23.28 27.25 13.32
N ALA A 620 23.13 28.57 13.23
CA ALA A 620 23.34 29.48 14.35
C ALA A 620 22.30 29.34 15.48
N GLY A 621 21.08 28.89 15.15
CA GLY A 621 19.99 28.73 16.10
C GLY A 621 20.00 27.40 16.85
N PHE A 622 20.81 26.42 16.42
CA PHE A 622 20.82 25.11 17.04
C PHE A 622 21.26 25.20 18.50
N ARG A 623 20.47 24.62 19.41
CA ARG A 623 20.79 24.70 20.85
C ARG A 623 22.07 23.94 21.21
N GLY A 624 22.40 22.86 20.52
CA GLY A 624 23.57 22.03 20.82
C GLY A 624 23.50 21.31 22.16
N GLY A 625 24.54 20.55 22.48
CA GLY A 625 24.57 19.65 23.65
C GLY A 625 24.05 18.25 23.32
N ASP A 626 24.04 17.38 24.34
CA ASP A 626 23.58 16.00 24.26
C ASP A 626 22.05 15.86 24.30
N ASP A 627 21.32 16.95 24.49
CA ASP A 627 19.88 16.95 24.77
C ASP A 627 19.08 17.88 23.84
N SER A 628 19.57 18.06 22.60
CA SER A 628 18.95 18.97 21.61
C SER A 628 18.59 18.31 20.28
N TRP A 629 18.96 17.04 20.08
CA TRP A 629 18.64 16.28 18.88
C TRP A 629 18.36 14.82 19.23
N PHE A 630 17.29 14.26 18.67
CA PHE A 630 16.96 12.85 18.81
C PHE A 630 16.43 12.26 17.50
N ASP A 631 16.93 11.09 17.13
CA ASP A 631 16.52 10.39 15.91
C ASP A 631 16.24 8.93 16.26
N PRO A 632 14.99 8.59 16.60
CA PRO A 632 14.59 7.22 16.93
C PRO A 632 14.58 6.27 15.71
N TRP A 633 14.63 6.80 14.48
CA TRP A 633 14.58 6.00 13.26
C TRP A 633 15.97 5.49 12.85
N ASN A 634 16.89 6.43 12.60
CA ASN A 634 18.22 6.12 12.05
C ASN A 634 19.33 6.29 13.08
N GLY A 635 19.02 6.77 14.29
CA GLY A 635 20.02 6.93 15.36
C GLY A 635 21.07 8.00 15.06
N SER A 636 20.78 8.97 14.18
CA SER A 636 21.72 10.05 13.89
C SER A 636 22.04 10.86 15.15
N ARG A 637 23.33 11.15 15.34
CA ARG A 637 23.81 11.92 16.51
C ARG A 637 23.85 13.43 16.28
N SER A 638 23.62 13.86 15.06
CA SER A 638 23.64 15.25 14.64
C SER A 638 22.41 15.55 13.79
N PRO A 639 21.89 16.79 13.81
CA PRO A 639 20.74 17.16 13.00
C PRO A 639 20.98 16.91 11.52
N VAL A 640 20.17 16.02 10.95
CA VAL A 640 20.14 15.69 9.53
C VAL A 640 18.68 15.60 9.07
N ASP A 641 18.48 15.82 7.78
CA ASP A 641 17.18 15.69 7.13
C ASP A 641 17.35 15.17 5.70
N GLN A 642 16.65 14.09 5.39
CA GLN A 642 16.61 13.53 4.03
C GLN A 642 15.34 13.96 3.29
N GLY A 643 14.23 14.16 3.99
CA GLY A 643 12.94 14.50 3.39
C GLY A 643 12.80 15.98 3.05
N GLY A 644 13.49 16.84 3.81
CA GLY A 644 13.52 18.30 3.64
C GLY A 644 12.30 19.03 4.22
N HIS A 645 11.23 18.31 4.56
CA HIS A 645 10.03 18.90 5.13
C HIS A 645 10.33 19.55 6.50
N GLY A 646 11.04 18.86 7.38
CA GLY A 646 11.36 19.38 8.72
C GLY A 646 12.35 20.54 8.71
N THR A 647 13.33 20.51 7.80
CA THR A 647 14.20 21.67 7.53
C THR A 647 13.38 22.89 7.11
N HIS A 648 12.41 22.70 6.21
CA HIS A 648 11.57 23.77 5.68
C HIS A 648 10.63 24.37 6.75
N THR A 649 9.97 23.51 7.52
CA THR A 649 9.02 23.92 8.56
C THR A 649 9.74 24.62 9.70
N LEU A 650 10.82 24.05 10.24
CA LEU A 650 11.54 24.67 11.35
C LEU A 650 12.20 25.98 10.94
N ALA A 651 12.78 26.07 9.73
CA ALA A 651 13.32 27.33 9.22
C ALA A 651 12.26 28.43 9.06
N THR A 652 11.00 28.07 8.78
CA THR A 652 9.90 29.05 8.75
C THR A 652 9.62 29.64 10.14
N ALA A 653 9.83 28.85 11.21
CA ALA A 653 9.67 29.34 12.58
C ALA A 653 10.87 30.17 13.04
N VAL A 654 12.10 29.65 12.88
CA VAL A 654 13.31 30.16 13.56
C VAL A 654 14.50 30.40 12.63
N GLY A 655 14.33 30.20 11.33
CA GLY A 655 15.39 30.46 10.36
C GLY A 655 15.86 31.91 10.43
N GLY A 656 17.09 32.16 9.98
CA GLY A 656 17.68 33.49 9.97
C GLY A 656 16.78 34.56 9.33
N ARG A 657 17.16 35.83 9.53
CA ARG A 657 16.40 36.98 9.01
C ARG A 657 16.05 36.77 7.53
N ASN A 658 14.82 37.11 7.17
CA ASN A 658 14.17 36.89 5.87
C ASN A 658 13.58 35.49 5.61
N VAL A 659 13.87 34.51 6.45
CA VAL A 659 13.32 33.14 6.34
C VAL A 659 12.36 32.85 7.49
N GLY A 660 12.83 32.98 8.73
CA GLY A 660 12.06 32.64 9.92
C GLY A 660 11.29 33.81 10.51
N VAL A 661 10.21 33.51 11.25
CA VAL A 661 9.42 34.47 12.02
C VAL A 661 10.12 34.93 13.31
N ALA A 662 10.90 34.06 13.95
CA ALA A 662 11.63 34.34 15.19
C ALA A 662 13.12 34.00 15.03
N PRO A 663 13.89 34.79 14.26
CA PRO A 663 15.27 34.46 13.89
C PRO A 663 16.27 34.47 15.07
N GLY A 664 15.92 35.04 16.22
CA GLY A 664 16.71 35.01 17.44
C GLY A 664 16.39 33.83 18.38
N ALA A 665 15.31 33.09 18.11
CA ALA A 665 14.96 31.90 18.88
C ALA A 665 15.93 30.76 18.61
N ARG A 666 16.18 29.93 19.62
CA ARG A 666 16.97 28.71 19.48
C ARG A 666 16.06 27.54 19.13
N TRP A 667 16.63 26.43 18.67
CA TRP A 667 15.84 25.24 18.35
C TRP A 667 16.45 23.92 18.79
N VAL A 668 15.56 22.94 18.93
CA VAL A 668 15.84 21.51 19.11
C VAL A 668 15.01 20.69 18.13
N GLY A 669 15.48 19.51 17.78
CA GLY A 669 14.86 18.68 16.75
C GLY A 669 14.65 17.24 17.19
N CYS A 670 13.59 16.61 16.67
CA CYS A 670 13.44 15.16 16.70
C CYS A 670 12.86 14.64 15.39
N VAL A 671 13.29 13.44 14.98
CA VAL A 671 12.80 12.76 13.77
C VAL A 671 11.64 11.84 14.15
N ASN A 672 10.39 12.26 14.02
CA ASN A 672 9.24 11.37 14.24
C ASN A 672 8.63 10.85 12.94
N LEU A 673 8.96 11.48 11.80
CA LEU A 673 8.59 11.04 10.48
C LEU A 673 9.81 10.47 9.78
N ASP A 674 9.76 9.22 9.32
CA ASP A 674 10.70 8.72 8.33
C ASP A 674 9.98 8.50 7.01
N ARG A 675 10.57 8.96 5.92
CA ARG A 675 9.94 8.96 4.59
C ARG A 675 8.53 9.62 4.59
N ASN A 676 8.32 10.55 5.52
CA ASN A 676 7.04 11.24 5.78
C ASN A 676 5.90 10.35 6.31
N LEU A 677 6.22 9.21 6.92
CA LEU A 677 5.31 8.39 7.71
C LEU A 677 5.77 8.31 9.17
N GLY A 678 4.81 8.33 10.09
CA GLY A 678 5.02 8.08 11.50
C GLY A 678 4.34 6.80 11.98
N ASN A 679 4.47 6.55 13.28
CA ASN A 679 3.63 5.61 14.03
C ASN A 679 3.48 6.14 15.48
N PRO A 680 2.48 5.70 16.26
CA PRO A 680 2.27 6.16 17.62
C PRO A 680 3.52 6.11 18.51
N ALA A 681 4.36 5.08 18.37
CA ALA A 681 5.56 4.89 19.17
C ALA A 681 6.63 5.96 18.85
N HIS A 682 6.93 6.22 17.58
CA HIS A 682 7.90 7.23 17.15
C HIS A 682 7.40 8.66 17.39
N TYR A 683 6.08 8.91 17.29
CA TYR A 683 5.52 10.16 17.78
C TYR A 683 5.82 10.35 19.26
N LEU A 684 5.63 9.32 20.08
CA LEU A 684 5.91 9.41 21.51
C LEU A 684 7.39 9.43 21.87
N ASP A 685 8.27 8.77 21.10
CA ASP A 685 9.71 8.89 21.24
C ASP A 685 10.12 10.37 21.20
N CYS A 686 9.67 11.08 20.17
CA CYS A 686 9.95 12.50 20.03
C CYS A 686 9.21 13.38 21.02
N LEU A 687 7.93 13.12 21.29
CA LEU A 687 7.19 13.94 22.25
C LEU A 687 7.73 13.75 23.69
N GLN A 688 8.19 12.57 24.08
CA GLN A 688 8.90 12.37 25.36
C GLN A 688 10.19 13.16 25.41
N PHE A 689 10.99 13.09 24.34
CA PHE A 689 12.20 13.90 24.22
C PHE A 689 11.88 15.40 24.29
N MET A 690 10.79 15.85 23.70
CA MET A 690 10.35 17.26 23.77
C MET A 690 9.81 17.65 25.15
N LEU A 691 9.24 16.74 25.94
CA LEU A 691 8.81 17.02 27.31
C LEU A 691 9.96 17.01 28.31
N ALA A 692 10.92 16.10 28.14
CA ALA A 692 12.08 15.96 29.01
C ALA A 692 13.27 15.42 28.22
N PRO A 693 14.05 16.31 27.55
CA PRO A 693 15.19 15.89 26.75
C PRO A 693 16.20 15.04 27.54
N PHE A 694 16.82 14.06 26.87
CA PHE A 694 17.76 13.13 27.48
C PHE A 694 18.96 12.86 26.55
N PRO A 695 20.13 12.44 27.08
CA PRO A 695 21.28 12.09 26.26
C PRO A 695 21.03 10.87 25.36
N PRO A 696 21.72 10.75 24.20
CA PRO A 696 21.56 9.59 23.32
C PRO A 696 21.89 8.28 24.05
N GLY A 697 20.99 7.30 23.93
CA GLY A 697 21.12 5.99 24.57
C GLY A 697 20.82 5.96 26.08
N ALA A 698 20.42 7.08 26.68
CA ALA A 698 19.97 7.10 28.07
C ALA A 698 18.50 6.67 28.19
N ASP A 699 18.13 6.15 29.37
CA ASP A 699 16.74 5.79 29.69
C ASP A 699 15.88 7.05 29.93
N PRO A 700 14.84 7.31 29.11
CA PRO A 700 13.95 8.47 29.27
C PRO A 700 13.26 8.54 30.63
N PHE A 701 13.08 7.42 31.34
CA PHE A 701 12.45 7.37 32.67
C PHE A 701 13.36 7.89 33.79
N ARG A 702 14.67 7.99 33.53
CA ARG A 702 15.68 8.34 34.54
C ARG A 702 16.50 9.57 34.19
N ALA A 703 16.77 9.76 32.90
CA ALA A 703 17.69 10.78 32.41
C ALA A 703 17.00 11.98 31.75
N GLY A 704 15.66 12.03 31.79
CA GLY A 704 14.90 13.16 31.25
C GLY A 704 15.21 14.44 32.02
N ARG A 705 15.34 15.56 31.29
CA ARG A 705 15.64 16.90 31.80
C ARG A 705 14.48 17.86 31.49
N PRO A 706 13.37 17.86 32.26
CA PRO A 706 12.18 18.66 31.96
C PRO A 706 12.44 20.17 31.90
N GLU A 707 13.41 20.68 32.65
CA GLU A 707 13.86 22.07 32.60
C GLU A 707 14.49 22.46 31.25
N ARG A 708 14.95 21.46 30.48
CA ARG A 708 15.51 21.63 29.13
C ARG A 708 14.45 21.49 28.05
N ALA A 709 13.19 21.25 28.36
CA ALA A 709 12.16 21.16 27.33
C ALA A 709 11.97 22.50 26.59
N PRO A 710 11.79 22.50 25.25
CA PRO A 710 11.43 23.70 24.50
C PRO A 710 10.14 24.35 25.03
N GLN A 711 10.05 25.66 24.86
CA GLN A 711 8.89 26.45 25.28
C GLN A 711 7.71 26.29 24.30
N VAL A 712 8.00 26.14 23.02
CA VAL A 712 7.00 26.03 21.94
C VAL A 712 7.30 24.79 21.11
N LEU A 713 6.27 24.02 20.75
CA LEU A 713 6.37 22.90 19.84
C LEU A 713 5.63 23.19 18.54
N THR A 714 6.30 23.00 17.42
CA THR A 714 5.69 23.05 16.09
C THR A 714 5.58 21.64 15.52
N ASN A 715 4.37 21.22 15.17
CA ASN A 715 4.07 19.88 14.69
C ASN A 715 3.34 19.97 13.36
N SER A 716 4.10 19.82 12.27
CA SER A 716 3.60 19.93 10.90
C SER A 716 3.21 18.56 10.33
N TRP A 717 2.60 17.72 11.17
CA TRP A 717 2.23 16.33 10.90
C TRP A 717 0.91 16.00 11.62
N GLY A 718 0.31 14.88 11.22
CA GLY A 718 -0.83 14.28 11.91
C GLY A 718 -0.63 12.78 12.04
N CYS A 719 -1.33 12.13 12.97
CA CYS A 719 -1.28 10.69 13.20
C CYS A 719 -2.64 10.06 12.80
N PRO A 720 -2.80 9.67 11.52
CA PRO A 720 -4.02 9.05 11.00
C PRO A 720 -4.13 7.56 11.40
N GLU A 721 -5.29 6.96 11.13
CA GLU A 721 -5.54 5.54 11.42
C GLU A 721 -4.61 4.61 10.65
N ILE A 722 -4.21 4.98 9.42
CA ILE A 722 -3.24 4.21 8.64
C ILE A 722 -1.88 4.12 9.35
N GLU A 723 -1.48 5.08 10.18
CA GLU A 723 -0.24 5.01 10.95
C GLU A 723 -0.41 4.28 12.30
N GLY A 724 -1.63 3.83 12.63
CA GLY A 724 -1.95 3.12 13.86
C GLY A 724 -2.53 4.00 14.98
N CYS A 725 -2.82 5.28 14.71
CA CYS A 725 -3.44 6.18 15.68
C CYS A 725 -4.96 6.18 15.63
N ALA A 726 -5.57 6.11 16.81
CA ALA A 726 -6.94 6.56 17.01
C ALA A 726 -6.96 8.04 17.39
N ARG A 727 -8.13 8.68 17.26
CA ARG A 727 -8.31 10.10 17.59
C ARG A 727 -7.81 10.47 18.98
N ASP A 728 -7.96 9.62 19.98
CA ASP A 728 -7.59 9.85 21.37
C ASP A 728 -6.17 9.37 21.75
N THR A 729 -5.46 8.70 20.82
CA THR A 729 -4.18 8.02 21.11
C THR A 729 -3.11 8.95 21.69
N LEU A 730 -3.03 10.19 21.20
CA LEU A 730 -2.05 11.18 21.65
C LEU A 730 -2.62 12.23 22.61
N ARG A 731 -3.89 12.11 23.03
CA ARG A 731 -4.54 13.10 23.91
C ARG A 731 -3.79 13.27 25.25
N PRO A 732 -3.37 12.19 25.96
CA PRO A 732 -2.64 12.36 27.22
C PRO A 732 -1.31 13.11 27.05
N ALA A 733 -0.65 12.98 25.89
CA ALA A 733 0.55 13.75 25.58
C ALA A 733 0.24 15.25 25.48
N ALA A 734 -0.83 15.63 24.76
CA ALA A 734 -1.25 17.03 24.63
C ALA A 734 -1.63 17.63 25.99
N ASP A 735 -2.34 16.88 26.84
CA ASP A 735 -2.69 17.29 28.19
C ASP A 735 -1.43 17.51 29.05
N ALA A 736 -0.44 16.62 28.94
CA ALA A 736 0.84 16.75 29.64
C ALA A 736 1.64 17.99 29.20
N PHE A 737 1.67 18.31 27.91
CA PHE A 737 2.32 19.54 27.44
C PHE A 737 1.60 20.80 27.94
N ALA A 738 0.27 20.78 27.95
CA ALA A 738 -0.52 21.88 28.51
C ALA A 738 -0.24 22.07 30.01
N ALA A 739 -0.20 20.98 30.78
CA ALA A 739 0.17 20.99 32.20
C ALA A 739 1.62 21.46 32.42
N ALA A 740 2.56 21.08 31.54
CA ALA A 740 3.95 21.52 31.60
C ALA A 740 4.16 22.97 31.12
N GLY A 741 3.12 23.65 30.62
CA GLY A 741 3.21 25.01 30.10
C GLY A 741 4.01 25.11 28.80
N VAL A 742 3.97 24.07 27.96
CA VAL A 742 4.57 24.07 26.62
C VAL A 742 3.48 24.42 25.61
N PHE A 743 3.73 25.41 24.74
CA PHE A 743 2.75 25.81 23.74
C PHE A 743 2.77 24.83 22.56
N PHE A 744 1.76 23.97 22.46
CA PHE A 744 1.65 22.94 21.43
C PHE A 744 0.90 23.47 20.20
N VAL A 745 1.59 23.58 19.07
CA VAL A 745 1.03 24.01 17.78
C VAL A 745 0.97 22.82 16.81
N ALA A 746 -0.14 22.68 16.09
CA ALA A 746 -0.30 21.64 15.08
C ALA A 746 -0.98 22.14 13.79
N ALA A 747 -0.62 21.51 12.67
CA ALA A 747 -1.26 21.73 11.38
C ALA A 747 -2.71 21.23 11.37
N ALA A 748 -3.62 21.97 10.71
CA ALA A 748 -5.02 21.55 10.60
C ALA A 748 -5.22 20.28 9.75
N GLY A 749 -4.31 20.00 8.82
CA GLY A 749 -4.46 18.96 7.79
C GLY A 749 -4.62 19.56 6.39
N ASN A 750 -4.45 18.72 5.37
CA ASN A 750 -4.49 19.12 3.97
C ASN A 750 -5.61 18.41 3.17
N THR A 751 -6.68 18.00 3.86
CA THR A 751 -7.84 17.27 3.32
C THR A 751 -9.06 18.17 3.15
N GLY A 752 -8.88 19.49 3.11
CA GLY A 752 -9.89 20.44 2.68
C GLY A 752 -10.28 20.27 1.19
N PRO A 753 -11.33 20.94 0.71
CA PRO A 753 -12.14 21.96 1.38
C PRO A 753 -13.36 21.37 2.13
N PHE A 754 -13.34 20.09 2.47
CA PHE A 754 -14.47 19.40 3.11
C PHE A 754 -14.64 19.82 4.58
N CYS A 755 -15.88 20.01 5.01
CA CYS A 755 -16.19 20.29 6.42
C CYS A 755 -15.94 19.06 7.29
N GLY A 756 -15.43 19.27 8.51
CA GLY A 756 -15.09 18.18 9.42
C GLY A 756 -13.80 17.43 9.08
N SER A 757 -12.98 17.97 8.18
CA SER A 757 -11.68 17.38 7.76
C SER A 757 -10.53 17.64 8.74
N ILE A 758 -10.76 18.37 9.84
CA ILE A 758 -9.86 18.41 11.00
C ILE A 758 -10.26 17.26 11.93
N ASP A 759 -9.81 16.06 11.61
CA ASP A 759 -10.21 14.81 12.24
C ASP A 759 -9.04 13.98 12.81
N THR A 760 -7.81 14.35 12.45
CA THR A 760 -6.60 13.58 12.71
C THR A 760 -5.78 14.18 13.85
N ALA A 761 -5.45 13.37 14.86
CA ALA A 761 -4.65 13.81 16.01
C ALA A 761 -3.29 14.40 15.56
N PRO A 762 -2.75 15.43 16.24
CA PRO A 762 -3.27 16.06 17.45
C PRO A 762 -4.18 17.27 17.18
N ALA A 763 -4.43 17.63 15.91
CA ALA A 763 -5.08 18.87 15.51
C ALA A 763 -6.50 19.11 16.09
N PRO A 764 -7.35 18.09 16.30
CA PRO A 764 -8.66 18.26 16.94
C PRO A 764 -8.61 18.60 18.43
N TYR A 765 -7.48 18.39 19.12
CA TYR A 765 -7.43 18.50 20.58
C TYR A 765 -7.68 19.93 21.07
N PRO A 766 -8.48 20.13 22.13
CA PRO A 766 -8.68 21.43 22.76
C PRO A 766 -7.39 22.07 23.28
N GLU A 767 -6.46 21.24 23.74
CA GLU A 767 -5.18 21.66 24.32
C GLU A 767 -4.15 22.05 23.24
N VAL A 768 -4.40 21.74 21.97
CA VAL A 768 -3.53 22.02 20.84
C VAL A 768 -4.04 23.25 20.11
N PHE A 769 -3.13 24.14 19.69
CA PHE A 769 -3.50 25.29 18.88
C PHE A 769 -3.32 24.98 17.38
N THR A 770 -4.43 24.96 16.66
CA THR A 770 -4.52 24.38 15.31
C THR A 770 -4.47 25.46 14.24
N VAL A 771 -3.64 25.28 13.22
CA VAL A 771 -3.36 26.32 12.21
C VAL A 771 -3.78 25.88 10.82
N GLY A 772 -4.70 26.64 10.20
CA GLY A 772 -5.06 26.51 8.78
C GLY A 772 -4.17 27.36 7.87
N ALA A 773 -4.26 27.15 6.55
CA ALA A 773 -3.40 27.80 5.57
C ALA A 773 -4.12 28.88 4.76
N VAL A 774 -3.45 30.01 4.50
CA VAL A 774 -3.86 31.02 3.51
C VAL A 774 -2.82 31.26 2.42
N ASP A 775 -3.27 31.80 1.29
CA ASP A 775 -2.43 32.33 0.22
C ASP A 775 -2.01 33.81 0.45
N ARG A 776 -1.30 34.38 -0.53
CA ARG A 776 -0.84 35.79 -0.49
C ARG A 776 -1.99 36.80 -0.50
N GLN A 777 -3.17 36.40 -0.95
CA GLN A 777 -4.38 37.20 -0.99
C GLN A 777 -5.22 37.07 0.29
N ARG A 778 -4.73 36.33 1.30
CA ARG A 778 -5.43 36.03 2.56
C ARG A 778 -6.64 35.10 2.39
N ARG A 779 -6.74 34.42 1.25
CA ARG A 779 -7.76 33.42 1.01
C ARG A 779 -7.33 32.10 1.63
N VAL A 780 -8.24 31.44 2.34
CA VAL A 780 -7.99 30.10 2.86
C VAL A 780 -7.66 29.16 1.70
N ALA A 781 -6.62 28.36 1.82
CA ALA A 781 -6.22 27.45 0.76
C ALA A 781 -7.26 26.33 0.61
N ASP A 782 -7.54 25.91 -0.63
CA ASP A 782 -8.54 24.85 -0.88
C ASP A 782 -8.22 23.56 -0.13
N PHE A 783 -6.95 23.18 -0.07
CA PHE A 783 -6.50 21.99 0.68
C PHE A 783 -6.60 22.15 2.20
N SER A 784 -6.72 23.36 2.75
CA SER A 784 -6.69 23.56 4.20
C SER A 784 -7.90 22.87 4.84
N SER A 785 -7.64 21.91 5.74
CA SER A 785 -8.70 21.22 6.48
C SER A 785 -9.53 22.20 7.31
N ARG A 786 -10.80 21.85 7.51
CA ARG A 786 -11.86 22.71 8.07
C ARG A 786 -12.62 21.99 9.16
N GLY A 787 -13.09 22.75 10.13
CA GLY A 787 -13.98 22.28 11.17
C GLY A 787 -15.43 22.09 10.69
N PRO A 788 -16.37 21.93 11.64
CA PRO A 788 -16.08 21.72 13.06
C PRO A 788 -15.28 20.43 13.24
N ALA A 789 -14.31 20.43 14.15
CA ALA A 789 -13.56 19.22 14.46
C ALA A 789 -14.49 18.19 15.14
N ALA A 790 -14.06 16.92 15.18
CA ALA A 790 -14.80 15.86 15.86
C ALA A 790 -15.21 16.27 17.28
N GLY A 791 -16.49 16.09 17.64
CA GLY A 791 -17.07 16.60 18.90
C GLY A 791 -17.62 18.02 18.82
N GLY A 792 -17.61 18.66 17.65
CA GLY A 792 -18.25 19.96 17.40
C GLY A 792 -17.39 21.18 17.74
N ALA A 793 -16.11 20.98 18.07
CA ALA A 793 -15.20 22.07 18.43
C ALA A 793 -14.89 22.97 17.23
N GLY A 794 -14.90 24.29 17.44
CA GLY A 794 -14.52 25.26 16.42
C GLY A 794 -13.01 25.24 16.16
N LYS A 795 -12.62 24.77 14.97
CA LYS A 795 -11.23 24.66 14.48
C LYS A 795 -11.20 25.02 12.98
N PRO A 796 -10.07 25.52 12.42
CA PRO A 796 -8.79 25.80 13.09
C PRO A 796 -8.91 26.95 14.10
N ASP A 797 -7.91 27.15 14.96
CA ASP A 797 -7.89 28.28 15.91
C ASP A 797 -7.59 29.60 15.20
N VAL A 798 -6.66 29.58 14.25
CA VAL A 798 -6.27 30.70 13.37
C VAL A 798 -5.81 30.15 12.02
N VAL A 799 -5.58 31.04 11.06
CA VAL A 799 -4.89 30.73 9.81
C VAL A 799 -3.59 31.50 9.68
N ALA A 800 -2.64 30.96 8.91
CA ALA A 800 -1.35 31.57 8.64
C ALA A 800 -0.87 31.27 7.20
N PRO A 801 0.14 31.98 6.68
CA PRO A 801 0.64 31.77 5.32
C PRO A 801 1.10 30.32 5.07
N GLY A 802 0.51 29.65 4.07
CA GLY A 802 0.78 28.23 3.80
C GLY A 802 0.82 27.85 2.33
N VAL A 803 0.81 28.79 1.38
CA VAL A 803 0.85 28.50 -0.06
C VAL A 803 2.09 29.09 -0.70
N ALA A 804 2.92 28.25 -1.33
CA ALA A 804 4.16 28.65 -1.99
C ALA A 804 5.10 29.46 -1.07
N VAL A 805 5.26 28.96 0.17
CA VAL A 805 6.14 29.54 1.19
C VAL A 805 7.58 29.13 0.87
N LEU A 806 8.46 30.11 0.67
CA LEU A 806 9.89 29.89 0.49
C LEU A 806 10.55 29.65 1.85
N SER A 807 11.31 28.56 1.99
CA SER A 807 12.12 28.28 3.18
C SER A 807 13.33 27.41 2.83
N ALA A 808 14.12 27.06 3.84
CA ALA A 808 15.31 26.23 3.73
C ALA A 808 14.97 24.79 3.27
N LEU A 809 15.90 24.17 2.55
CA LEU A 809 15.89 22.75 2.20
C LEU A 809 17.30 22.16 2.38
N PRO A 810 17.42 20.84 2.64
CA PRO A 810 18.70 20.16 2.82
C PRO A 810 19.77 20.53 1.78
N GLY A 811 21.01 20.62 2.22
CA GLY A 811 22.17 20.91 1.37
C GLY A 811 22.41 22.41 1.14
N GLY A 812 21.84 23.27 1.97
CA GLY A 812 22.05 24.73 1.93
C GLY A 812 21.20 25.49 0.91
N GLY A 813 20.28 24.81 0.23
CA GLY A 813 19.40 25.39 -0.79
C GLY A 813 18.05 25.84 -0.23
N TYR A 814 17.24 26.49 -1.07
CA TYR A 814 15.90 26.96 -0.69
C TYR A 814 14.85 26.42 -1.68
N GLY A 815 13.60 26.38 -1.24
CA GLY A 815 12.50 25.98 -2.11
C GLY A 815 11.13 26.37 -1.56
N ARG A 816 10.13 26.31 -2.44
CA ARG A 816 8.75 26.65 -2.11
C ARG A 816 7.91 25.41 -1.87
N GLN A 817 7.18 25.39 -0.76
CA GLN A 817 6.22 24.34 -0.42
C GLN A 817 4.87 24.94 -0.04
N SER A 818 3.82 24.12 -0.13
CA SER A 818 2.45 24.48 0.22
C SER A 818 1.87 23.42 1.16
N GLY A 819 1.16 23.87 2.19
CA GLY A 819 0.51 23.01 3.17
C GLY A 819 0.21 23.78 4.46
N THR A 820 -0.72 23.26 5.26
CA THR A 820 -0.89 23.68 6.66
C THR A 820 0.39 23.43 7.47
N SER A 821 1.24 22.51 7.03
CA SER A 821 2.61 22.30 7.48
C SER A 821 3.49 23.55 7.40
N MET A 822 3.31 24.42 6.40
CA MET A 822 4.06 25.68 6.27
C MET A 822 3.39 26.82 7.06
N ALA A 823 2.07 26.75 7.28
CA ALA A 823 1.34 27.73 8.08
C ALA A 823 1.66 27.61 9.59
N THR A 824 1.68 26.38 10.11
CA THR A 824 1.95 26.03 11.52
C THR A 824 3.20 26.69 12.12
N PRO A 825 4.40 26.61 11.49
CA PRO A 825 5.62 27.19 12.05
C PRO A 825 5.61 28.73 12.10
N HIS A 826 4.80 29.41 11.28
CA HIS A 826 4.63 30.86 11.43
C HIS A 826 4.07 31.20 12.80
N LEU A 827 3.03 30.49 13.24
CA LEU A 827 2.43 30.71 14.55
C LEU A 827 3.40 30.37 15.68
N ALA A 828 4.16 29.27 15.56
CA ALA A 828 5.17 28.91 16.55
C ALA A 828 6.22 30.03 16.71
N GLY A 829 6.65 30.63 15.60
CA GLY A 829 7.51 31.81 15.63
C GLY A 829 6.85 33.04 16.26
N VAL A 830 5.57 33.32 15.98
CA VAL A 830 4.83 34.43 16.63
C VAL A 830 4.78 34.24 18.15
N VAL A 831 4.53 33.03 18.64
CA VAL A 831 4.55 32.73 20.09
C VAL A 831 5.95 32.97 20.66
N ALA A 832 7.01 32.57 19.95
CA ALA A 832 8.38 32.85 20.38
C ALA A 832 8.68 34.36 20.44
N LEU A 833 8.21 35.15 19.48
CA LEU A 833 8.30 36.61 19.54
C LEU A 833 7.55 37.16 20.77
N MET A 834 6.31 36.73 21.01
CA MET A 834 5.51 37.17 22.16
C MET A 834 6.20 36.87 23.49
N TRP A 835 6.70 35.65 23.66
CA TRP A 835 7.33 35.21 24.90
C TRP A 835 8.73 35.80 25.10
N SER A 836 9.46 36.13 24.02
CA SER A 836 10.69 36.91 24.13
C SER A 836 10.43 38.37 24.53
N ALA A 837 9.32 38.96 24.06
CA ALA A 837 8.94 40.32 24.41
C ALA A 837 8.42 40.44 25.85
N ASN A 838 7.74 39.41 26.35
CA ASN A 838 7.26 39.33 27.72
C ASN A 838 7.50 37.92 28.31
N PRO A 839 8.66 37.69 28.94
CA PRO A 839 9.00 36.39 29.53
C PRO A 839 8.05 35.92 30.65
N ALA A 840 7.20 36.79 31.21
CA ALA A 840 6.20 36.39 32.19
C ALA A 840 5.06 35.57 31.56
N LEU A 841 4.84 35.68 30.25
CA LEU A 841 3.85 34.88 29.50
C LEU A 841 4.33 33.45 29.21
N VAL A 842 5.61 33.13 29.44
CA VAL A 842 6.13 31.78 29.23
C VAL A 842 5.34 30.80 30.09
N GLY A 843 4.64 29.87 29.44
CA GLY A 843 3.77 28.90 30.09
C GLY A 843 2.41 29.42 30.55
N ASP A 844 2.07 30.68 30.28
CA ASP A 844 0.69 31.19 30.37
C ASP A 844 -0.04 30.93 29.04
N LEU A 845 -0.50 29.69 28.88
CA LEU A 845 -1.11 29.24 27.64
C LEU A 845 -2.45 29.94 27.38
N GLU A 846 -3.24 30.21 28.41
CA GLU A 846 -4.55 30.85 28.25
C GLU A 846 -4.42 32.27 27.73
N THR A 847 -3.61 33.11 28.40
CA THR A 847 -3.38 34.49 27.97
C THR A 847 -2.75 34.53 26.58
N THR A 848 -1.81 33.64 26.30
CA THR A 848 -1.18 33.54 24.97
C THR A 848 -2.20 33.22 23.88
N ARG A 849 -3.05 32.19 24.08
CA ARG A 849 -4.12 31.82 23.14
C ARG A 849 -5.13 32.95 22.93
N ARG A 850 -5.49 33.65 24.00
CA ARG A 850 -6.41 34.79 23.95
C ARG A 850 -5.83 35.92 23.11
N ILE A 851 -4.60 36.35 23.38
CA ILE A 851 -3.92 37.40 22.60
C ILE A 851 -3.86 37.03 21.12
N LEU A 852 -3.48 35.79 20.79
CA LEU A 852 -3.40 35.33 19.39
C LEU A 852 -4.75 35.43 18.67
N ARG A 853 -5.85 35.05 19.34
CA ARG A 853 -7.20 35.13 18.76
C ARG A 853 -7.72 36.55 18.65
N GLU A 854 -7.48 37.39 19.67
CA GLU A 854 -7.97 38.77 19.71
C GLU A 854 -7.19 39.72 18.79
N SER A 855 -5.92 39.41 18.51
CA SER A 855 -5.07 40.18 17.60
C SER A 855 -5.15 39.74 16.14
N ALA A 856 -5.81 38.61 15.85
CA ALA A 856 -5.95 38.11 14.49
C ALA A 856 -6.70 39.10 13.58
N THR A 857 -6.27 39.17 12.32
CA THR A 857 -6.89 40.01 11.29
C THR A 857 -7.83 39.18 10.40
N PRO A 858 -8.79 39.79 9.70
CA PRO A 858 -9.69 39.05 8.82
C PRO A 858 -8.95 38.26 7.72
N ALA A 859 -9.39 37.02 7.50
CA ALA A 859 -9.01 36.17 6.37
C ALA A 859 -10.26 35.85 5.54
N GLU A 860 -10.09 35.63 4.24
CA GLU A 860 -11.20 35.34 3.33
C GLU A 860 -11.51 33.83 3.32
N PRO A 861 -12.69 33.39 3.75
CA PRO A 861 -13.09 32.00 3.65
C PRO A 861 -13.32 31.62 2.19
N THR A 862 -12.85 30.44 1.80
CA THR A 862 -13.11 29.84 0.49
C THR A 862 -14.12 28.71 0.62
N PHE A 863 -14.96 28.48 -0.39
CA PHE A 863 -15.99 27.45 -0.36
C PHE A 863 -15.86 26.50 -1.55
N ARG A 864 -16.14 25.21 -1.33
CA ARG A 864 -16.09 24.19 -2.38
C ARG A 864 -17.14 24.44 -3.48
N SER A 865 -18.31 24.94 -3.08
CA SER A 865 -19.39 25.32 -3.98
C SER A 865 -20.26 26.42 -3.35
N GLY A 866 -21.26 26.90 -4.09
CA GLY A 866 -22.27 27.84 -3.56
C GLY A 866 -23.31 27.20 -2.62
N ASN A 867 -23.21 25.90 -2.34
CA ASN A 867 -24.14 25.20 -1.44
C ASN A 867 -23.86 25.55 0.02
N ASP A 868 -24.91 25.80 0.81
CA ASP A 868 -24.78 26.16 2.23
C ASP A 868 -24.12 25.06 3.08
N ALA A 869 -24.25 23.79 2.68
CA ALA A 869 -23.57 22.68 3.34
C ALA A 869 -22.04 22.80 3.32
N ASP A 870 -21.47 23.48 2.32
CA ASP A 870 -20.02 23.70 2.19
C ASP A 870 -19.53 24.90 3.02
N ARG A 871 -20.42 25.61 3.74
CA ARG A 871 -20.07 26.69 4.67
C ARG A 871 -19.65 26.19 6.06
N CYS A 872 -19.66 24.87 6.27
CA CYS A 872 -19.24 24.23 7.52
C CYS A 872 -19.96 24.74 8.77
N GLY A 873 -21.20 25.21 8.62
CA GLY A 873 -22.03 25.81 9.68
C GLY A 873 -21.59 27.18 10.18
N SER A 874 -20.31 27.53 10.08
CA SER A 874 -19.75 28.82 10.48
C SER A 874 -18.44 29.10 9.76
N GLU A 875 -18.18 30.35 9.38
CA GLU A 875 -16.88 30.76 8.82
C GLU A 875 -15.73 30.54 9.79
N ARG A 876 -15.97 30.53 11.11
CA ARG A 876 -14.95 30.17 12.11
C ARG A 876 -14.42 28.76 11.95
N ASN A 877 -15.20 27.85 11.36
CA ASN A 877 -14.74 26.51 11.03
C ASN A 877 -13.82 26.48 9.79
N ILE A 878 -13.61 27.63 9.14
CA ILE A 878 -12.77 27.78 7.95
C ILE A 878 -11.57 28.66 8.28
N THR A 879 -11.79 29.81 8.92
CA THR A 879 -10.77 30.84 9.18
C THR A 879 -10.29 30.88 10.64
N GLY A 880 -10.96 30.18 11.55
CA GLY A 880 -10.71 30.33 12.98
C GLY A 880 -11.04 31.74 13.48
N ALA A 881 -10.14 32.33 14.27
CA ALA A 881 -10.21 33.75 14.63
C ALA A 881 -9.76 34.69 13.50
N GLY A 882 -9.14 34.18 12.43
CA GLY A 882 -8.57 34.95 11.34
C GLY A 882 -7.08 34.67 11.11
N LEU A 883 -6.46 35.50 10.28
CA LEU A 883 -5.03 35.49 9.97
C LEU A 883 -4.20 36.01 11.15
N VAL A 884 -3.22 35.24 11.58
CA VAL A 884 -2.27 35.64 12.65
C VAL A 884 -1.58 36.97 12.30
N ASP A 885 -1.50 37.88 13.29
CA ASP A 885 -0.77 39.16 13.19
C ASP A 885 0.30 39.20 14.28
N ALA A 886 1.56 39.00 13.88
CA ALA A 886 2.71 38.98 14.78
C ALA A 886 2.92 40.33 15.47
N TYR A 887 2.73 41.44 14.74
CA TYR A 887 2.97 42.78 15.26
C TYR A 887 1.95 43.16 16.34
N ALA A 888 0.67 42.94 16.06
CA ALA A 888 -0.40 43.19 17.02
C ALA A 888 -0.28 42.26 18.24
N ALA A 889 0.00 40.97 18.03
CA ALA A 889 0.16 39.99 19.11
C ALA A 889 1.32 40.36 20.05
N VAL A 890 2.49 40.74 19.52
CA VAL A 890 3.65 41.12 20.34
C VAL A 890 3.38 42.41 21.11
N ARG A 891 2.74 43.41 20.51
CA ARG A 891 2.35 44.64 21.23
C ARG A 891 1.37 44.35 22.37
N ALA A 892 0.38 43.50 22.13
CA ALA A 892 -0.56 43.07 23.17
C ALA A 892 0.17 42.28 24.28
N ALA A 893 1.13 41.42 23.93
CA ALA A 893 1.95 40.70 24.89
C ALA A 893 2.79 41.63 25.79
N GLN A 894 3.37 42.71 25.23
CA GLN A 894 4.10 43.73 26.01
C GLN A 894 3.18 44.50 26.98
N GLN A 895 1.89 44.60 26.66
CA GLN A 895 0.89 45.32 27.46
C GLN A 895 0.17 44.43 28.48
N ALA A 896 0.30 43.11 28.39
CA ALA A 896 -0.28 42.17 29.34
C ALA A 896 0.46 42.29 30.69
N VAL A 897 -0.08 43.13 31.59
CA VAL A 897 0.39 43.30 32.97
C VAL A 897 0.05 42.05 33.78
N ARG A 898 0.93 41.70 34.73
CA ARG A 898 0.73 40.62 35.71
C ARG A 898 -0.61 40.83 36.44
N GLY A 899 -1.60 39.99 36.14
CA GLY A 899 -2.81 39.85 36.95
C GLY A 899 -2.50 39.21 38.30
#